data_AF-A0A8H8BWV9-F1
#
_entry.id   AF-A0A8H8BWV9-F1
#
_cell.length_a   1.000
_cell.length_b   1.000
_cell.length_c   1.000
_cell.angle_alpha   90.00
_cell.angle_beta   90.00
_cell.angle_gamma   90.00
#
_symmetry.space_group_name_H-M   'P 1'
#
loop_
_entity.id
_entity.type
_entity.pdbx_description
1 polymer ?
#
loop_
_entity_poly.entity_id
_entity_poly.type
_entity_poly.pdbx_seq_one_letter_code
_entity_poly.pdbx_strand_id
1 'polypeptide(L)'
;MLPPAPSCRRALQRQLYTSSESIWISDEALSRVFQRFCAVSKTRKRFGSFVPGPLESRRRLGKRRMTLQSDAAPAPAFGLASLWGSLREVDRTQWQWEAPTTRDMVPQETPSILPKWLVDWGTATEAVPGPNIQTKSRSRAKAKNLPFKDDIRSFRKALKGCDPGEMPVLCDDFNRQLTQTLSLGLHTEHYFSYAMKFVFQDIQQAFLDPEQASARCLALCQAMWDGISSSKVMQPSDLGDTTMRVFIATLCDIPISEGLQALVSEVLASVSKSQLQQMYPSIARLVHSWLLSWHEEDASHVNGSSLSLAVQSVSKATSAVAMVKTLTESLEESPSFAEDLLAYRQSLQIARKAISSSAGVLEEAECVISPHRRSIRTLTASLGRLSPGVLRTIVHQCSSKISRTVIHNGVGTSLQHNWLSIVARMPNMSENLLLKTWKQFGSYVEQDSATDILLEHWIRQDLLERPALTRIVYDVASQRYRKDLSTLLYVMDGERENCWDKLRLLFRFLDKLGDHQTICRTLVSLNKRRMKVPADIMDETLESMAIKDTLLAQKAFQVYRFIRYNDTPLRLEKCPRFVFSMINNPNISSSVIWKSLGIPLYESMPSRLLARHTPPVEPTLTPAVADHLTKMATLFAHCSARTQRVAFRNVMQCLFHLRKHNAPITPELTRAMVHAGISRRISSHGWIAKERAQWLLELVEKVEGTDVAVTVDEIVKVWNQQISERVSQRDTAINVI
;
A
#
# COMPACT_ATOMS: atom_id res chain seq x y z
N MET A 1 9.87 58.27 20.84
CA MET A 1 11.01 57.63 20.14
C MET A 1 12.29 58.00 20.84
N LEU A 2 13.13 57.03 21.21
CA LEU A 2 14.57 57.10 21.59
C LEU A 2 15.06 55.62 21.75
N PRO A 3 16.38 55.30 21.87
CA PRO A 3 17.03 54.34 20.95
C PRO A 3 17.82 53.20 21.69
N PRO A 4 18.95 52.65 21.17
CA PRO A 4 19.14 51.79 19.99
C PRO A 4 19.88 50.45 20.29
N ALA A 5 20.11 49.62 19.26
CA ALA A 5 21.26 48.70 19.22
C ALA A 5 21.89 48.65 17.81
N PRO A 6 23.22 48.45 17.66
CA PRO A 6 23.95 48.88 16.46
C PRO A 6 24.05 47.84 15.33
N SER A 7 23.96 48.31 14.08
CA SER A 7 24.28 47.50 12.89
C SER A 7 25.73 47.71 12.45
N CYS A 8 26.52 46.63 12.39
CA CYS A 8 27.93 46.68 11.99
C CYS A 8 28.13 46.84 10.48
N ARG A 9 27.85 48.04 9.94
CA ARG A 9 28.31 48.46 8.61
C ARG A 9 29.77 48.94 8.64
N ARG A 10 30.72 48.00 8.57
CA ARG A 10 32.12 48.30 8.19
C ARG A 10 32.66 47.28 7.18
N ALA A 11 32.33 47.53 5.92
CA ALA A 11 33.16 47.15 4.77
C ALA A 11 33.39 48.41 3.95
N LEU A 12 34.65 48.75 3.69
CA LEU A 12 35.05 50.04 3.14
C LEU A 12 34.45 50.30 1.76
N GLN A 13 33.87 51.49 1.58
CA GLN A 13 33.85 52.11 0.26
C GLN A 13 35.30 52.35 -0.17
N ARG A 14 35.75 51.65 -1.21
CA ARG A 14 36.75 52.19 -2.13
C ARG A 14 36.00 52.53 -3.41
N GLN A 15 35.71 53.81 -3.60
CA GLN A 15 35.41 54.33 -4.93
C GLN A 15 36.68 54.11 -5.77
N LEU A 16 36.58 53.28 -6.80
CA LEU A 16 37.58 53.28 -7.86
C LEU A 16 37.23 54.44 -8.78
N TYR A 17 38.03 55.50 -8.74
CA TYR A 17 38.06 56.47 -9.83
C TYR A 17 38.46 55.72 -11.11
N THR A 18 37.57 55.67 -12.09
CA THR A 18 37.92 55.31 -13.46
C THR A 18 38.69 56.48 -14.06
N SER A 19 40.00 56.32 -14.25
CA SER A 19 40.81 57.28 -15.01
C SER A 19 40.30 57.35 -16.45
N SER A 20 39.99 58.54 -16.94
CA SER A 20 39.48 58.81 -18.28
C SER A 20 40.56 58.76 -19.38
N GLU A 21 41.55 57.89 -19.22
CA GLU A 21 42.59 57.60 -20.22
C GLU A 21 42.54 56.11 -20.56
N SER A 22 41.62 55.73 -21.44
CA SER A 22 41.71 54.48 -22.17
C SER A 22 42.82 54.61 -23.20
N ILE A 23 44.01 54.07 -22.91
CA ILE A 23 45.09 53.96 -23.90
C ILE A 23 44.61 53.00 -25.00
N TRP A 24 44.28 53.55 -26.17
CA TRP A 24 43.90 52.75 -27.34
C TRP A 24 45.15 52.08 -27.92
N ILE A 25 45.33 50.80 -27.58
CA ILE A 25 46.35 49.95 -28.22
C ILE A 25 45.79 49.53 -29.58
N SER A 26 46.50 49.86 -30.67
CA SER A 26 46.12 49.40 -32.01
C SER A 26 46.34 47.89 -32.14
N ASP A 27 45.49 47.21 -32.92
CA ASP A 27 45.62 45.77 -33.17
C ASP A 27 46.98 45.42 -33.79
N GLU A 28 47.58 46.33 -34.55
CA GLU A 28 48.95 46.24 -35.08
C GLU A 28 50.00 46.15 -33.96
N ALA A 29 49.89 46.99 -32.92
CA ALA A 29 50.79 46.97 -31.77
C ALA A 29 50.56 45.71 -30.91
N LEU A 30 49.30 45.32 -30.70
CA LEU A 30 48.92 44.10 -29.98
C LEU A 30 49.47 42.85 -30.70
N SER A 31 49.30 42.80 -32.02
CA SER A 31 49.78 41.73 -32.91
C SER A 31 51.30 41.60 -32.86
N ARG A 32 52.06 42.69 -33.00
CA ARG A 32 53.53 42.65 -32.93
C ARG A 32 54.05 42.22 -31.55
N VAL A 33 53.41 42.67 -30.46
CA VAL A 33 53.76 42.23 -29.10
C VAL A 33 53.43 40.75 -28.89
N PHE A 34 52.29 40.28 -29.39
CA PHE A 34 51.89 38.86 -29.33
C PHE A 34 52.80 37.97 -30.17
N GLN A 35 53.18 38.39 -31.38
CA GLN A 35 54.16 37.70 -32.22
C GLN A 35 55.55 37.65 -31.58
N ARG A 36 56.02 38.75 -30.97
CA ARG A 36 57.27 38.74 -30.18
C ARG A 36 57.18 37.80 -28.98
N PHE A 37 56.06 37.79 -28.26
CA PHE A 37 55.83 36.86 -27.15
C PHE A 37 55.92 35.41 -27.64
N CYS A 38 55.21 35.05 -28.72
CA CYS A 38 55.24 33.73 -29.33
C CYS A 38 56.62 33.32 -29.88
N ALA A 39 57.38 34.26 -30.46
CA ALA A 39 58.71 34.02 -31.01
C ALA A 39 59.77 33.80 -29.91
N VAL A 40 59.68 34.55 -28.80
CA VAL A 40 60.55 34.36 -27.62
C VAL A 40 60.12 33.13 -26.81
N SER A 41 58.83 32.78 -26.79
CA SER A 41 58.30 31.62 -26.09
C SER A 41 58.49 30.29 -26.84
N LYS A 42 59.68 30.03 -27.40
CA LYS A 42 60.10 28.66 -27.78
C LYS A 42 60.36 27.81 -26.53
N THR A 43 59.30 27.54 -25.77
CA THR A 43 59.33 26.69 -24.58
C THR A 43 58.54 25.41 -24.86
N ARG A 44 59.12 24.25 -24.50
CA ARG A 44 58.49 22.93 -24.59
C ARG A 44 57.07 22.97 -23.99
N LYS A 45 56.11 22.34 -24.66
CA LYS A 45 54.70 22.17 -24.22
C LYS A 45 54.62 21.87 -22.71
N ARG A 46 54.13 22.82 -21.91
CA ARG A 46 53.81 22.64 -20.48
C ARG A 46 52.30 22.68 -20.28
N PHE A 47 51.75 21.63 -19.66
CA PHE A 47 50.37 21.60 -19.20
C PHE A 47 50.22 22.46 -17.93
N GLY A 48 49.14 23.25 -17.84
CA GLY A 48 48.91 24.20 -16.75
C GLY A 48 48.67 23.53 -15.38
N SER A 49 49.30 24.09 -14.33
CA SER A 49 49.18 23.61 -12.96
C SER A 49 47.98 24.25 -12.23
N PHE A 50 47.15 23.41 -11.61
CA PHE A 50 45.97 23.83 -10.83
C PHE A 50 46.33 23.99 -9.33
N VAL A 51 47.03 25.07 -8.99
CA VAL A 51 47.16 25.50 -7.58
C VAL A 51 46.10 26.58 -7.31
N PRO A 52 45.07 26.32 -6.49
CA PRO A 52 44.07 27.33 -6.17
C PRO A 52 44.69 28.40 -5.24
N GLY A 53 44.33 29.66 -5.49
CA GLY A 53 44.85 30.80 -4.73
C GLY A 53 44.48 30.80 -3.24
N PRO A 54 45.03 31.74 -2.44
CA PRO A 54 44.97 31.73 -0.98
C PRO A 54 43.57 31.88 -0.36
N LEU A 55 42.51 31.98 -1.16
CA LEU A 55 41.11 31.93 -0.70
C LEU A 55 40.57 30.51 -0.53
N GLU A 56 41.29 29.47 -1.00
CA GLU A 56 40.81 28.07 -0.99
C GLU A 56 41.41 27.20 0.13
N SER A 57 42.70 27.41 0.48
CA SER A 57 43.27 26.88 1.76
C SER A 57 42.43 27.32 2.96
N ARG A 58 41.84 28.49 2.76
CA ARG A 58 40.84 29.17 3.52
C ARG A 58 39.48 28.42 3.67
N ARG A 59 39.27 27.16 3.21
CA ARG A 59 38.16 26.27 3.72
C ARG A 59 38.50 24.93 4.41
N ARG A 60 39.75 24.62 4.84
CA ARG A 60 40.10 23.28 5.39
C ARG A 60 40.42 23.14 6.91
N LEU A 61 41.24 23.99 7.52
CA LEU A 61 41.56 24.12 8.98
C LEU A 61 40.45 23.92 10.04
N GLY A 62 39.16 24.18 9.81
CA GLY A 62 38.17 24.40 10.89
C GLY A 62 37.49 23.17 11.44
N LYS A 63 38.19 22.07 11.26
CA LYS A 63 37.63 20.74 11.11
C LYS A 63 38.63 19.66 11.53
N ARG A 64 39.50 19.95 12.51
CA ARG A 64 40.51 19.02 13.11
C ARG A 64 40.95 19.36 14.56
N ARG A 65 40.13 19.12 15.60
CA ARG A 65 40.55 18.86 17.00
C ARG A 65 39.42 18.14 17.71
N MET A 66 39.76 17.20 18.59
CA MET A 66 38.91 16.57 19.62
C MET A 66 38.27 15.19 19.34
N THR A 67 38.86 14.32 18.51
CA THR A 67 38.76 12.86 18.77
C THR A 67 40.07 12.40 19.35
N LEU A 68 40.11 12.28 20.68
CA LEU A 68 41.11 11.52 21.44
C LEU A 68 40.66 11.46 22.91
N GLN A 69 39.68 10.61 23.21
CA GLN A 69 39.38 10.11 24.56
C GLN A 69 38.33 8.99 24.50
N SER A 70 38.77 7.73 24.52
CA SER A 70 38.06 6.57 25.13
C SER A 70 38.75 5.23 24.81
N ASP A 71 39.49 4.72 25.80
CA ASP A 71 39.78 3.30 26.10
C ASP A 71 39.44 3.16 27.60
N ALA A 72 39.04 2.03 28.20
CA ALA A 72 38.63 0.70 27.72
C ALA A 72 37.81 0.00 28.84
N ALA A 73 37.12 -1.12 28.55
CA ALA A 73 36.59 -2.05 29.56
C ALA A 73 36.48 -3.49 28.96
N PRO A 74 36.63 -4.58 29.75
CA PRO A 74 36.96 -5.90 29.23
C PRO A 74 35.75 -6.81 28.90
N ALA A 75 36.02 -7.86 28.12
CA ALA A 75 35.03 -8.83 27.61
C ALA A 75 35.02 -10.17 28.38
N PRO A 76 33.90 -10.92 28.35
CA PRO A 76 33.87 -12.35 28.67
C PRO A 76 34.16 -13.23 27.43
N ALA A 77 34.52 -14.50 27.66
CA ALA A 77 34.96 -15.44 26.62
C ALA A 77 33.92 -16.53 26.27
N PHE A 78 34.11 -17.14 25.08
CA PHE A 78 33.37 -18.27 24.50
C PHE A 78 31.91 -17.99 24.07
N GLY A 79 31.37 -18.60 23.00
CA GLY A 79 32.00 -19.45 21.99
C GLY A 79 30.98 -20.13 21.06
N LEU A 80 30.87 -19.64 19.82
CA LEU A 80 30.41 -20.26 18.54
C LEU A 80 29.36 -21.41 18.45
N ALA A 81 28.62 -21.77 19.51
CA ALA A 81 27.62 -22.84 19.50
C ALA A 81 26.15 -22.35 19.45
N SER A 82 25.92 -21.05 19.22
CA SER A 82 24.59 -20.41 19.32
C SER A 82 23.84 -20.27 18.00
N LEU A 83 24.24 -20.98 16.94
CA LEU A 83 23.66 -20.82 15.60
C LEU A 83 22.36 -21.64 15.37
N TRP A 84 22.12 -22.72 16.12
CA TRP A 84 20.88 -23.52 16.05
C TRP A 84 20.57 -24.21 17.38
N GLY A 85 19.49 -23.82 18.08
CA GLY A 85 19.04 -24.48 19.31
C GLY A 85 18.07 -23.63 20.15
N SER A 86 16.96 -24.21 20.61
CA SER A 86 15.80 -23.48 21.16
C SER A 86 15.52 -23.81 22.63
N LEU A 87 14.94 -22.85 23.36
CA LEU A 87 14.12 -22.99 24.58
C LEU A 87 14.64 -23.90 25.72
N ARG A 88 15.19 -23.24 26.75
CA ARG A 88 15.00 -23.51 28.19
C ARG A 88 14.84 -24.98 28.61
N GLU A 89 15.93 -25.58 29.07
CA GLU A 89 15.86 -26.82 29.85
C GLU A 89 15.04 -26.61 31.13
N VAL A 90 14.15 -27.58 31.37
CA VAL A 90 13.39 -27.78 32.61
C VAL A 90 13.91 -29.08 33.22
N ASP A 91 14.00 -29.10 34.55
CA ASP A 91 14.59 -30.18 35.33
C ASP A 91 14.02 -31.56 34.96
N ARG A 92 14.90 -32.53 34.68
CA ARG A 92 14.56 -33.87 34.14
C ARG A 92 14.86 -35.01 35.12
N THR A 93 14.93 -34.72 36.41
CA THR A 93 15.19 -35.71 37.46
C THR A 93 13.94 -36.20 38.21
N GLN A 94 12.73 -35.79 37.80
CA GLN A 94 11.45 -36.17 38.45
C GLN A 94 10.38 -36.73 37.48
N TRP A 95 10.79 -37.42 36.41
CA TRP A 95 9.85 -38.08 35.50
C TRP A 95 10.16 -39.58 35.37
N GLN A 96 9.31 -40.41 35.99
CA GLN A 96 9.22 -41.84 35.65
C GLN A 96 8.13 -42.02 34.58
N TRP A 97 8.33 -43.00 33.71
CA TRP A 97 7.49 -43.26 32.54
C TRP A 97 6.53 -44.43 32.80
N GLU A 98 5.25 -44.25 32.49
CA GLU A 98 4.25 -45.34 32.43
C GLU A 98 3.66 -45.44 31.01
N ALA A 99 3.34 -46.67 30.59
CA ALA A 99 2.91 -46.98 29.23
C ALA A 99 1.43 -46.64 29.00
N PRO A 100 1.05 -45.96 27.89
CA PRO A 100 -0.36 -45.73 27.56
C PRO A 100 -1.05 -47.04 27.19
N THR A 101 -1.96 -47.52 28.05
CA THR A 101 -2.77 -48.71 27.80
C THR A 101 -4.22 -48.34 27.46
N THR A 102 -4.86 -49.20 26.68
CA THR A 102 -6.22 -49.08 26.13
C THR A 102 -7.30 -48.84 27.19
N ARG A 103 -8.27 -47.98 26.87
CA ARG A 103 -9.51 -47.84 27.64
C ARG A 103 -10.52 -48.90 27.22
N ASP A 104 -10.77 -49.86 28.11
CA ASP A 104 -12.05 -50.57 28.23
C ASP A 104 -12.51 -50.57 29.70
N MET A 105 -13.79 -50.84 29.93
CA MET A 105 -14.53 -50.52 31.16
C MET A 105 -14.57 -51.64 32.21
N VAL A 106 -14.58 -51.29 33.50
CA VAL A 106 -15.45 -51.90 34.55
C VAL A 106 -15.68 -50.88 35.72
N PRO A 107 -16.51 -51.11 36.78
CA PRO A 107 -17.62 -50.18 37.06
C PRO A 107 -17.54 -49.44 38.42
N GLN A 108 -18.44 -48.46 38.61
CA GLN A 108 -18.84 -47.96 39.93
C GLN A 108 -20.35 -47.64 39.97
N GLU A 109 -20.97 -47.99 41.09
CA GLU A 109 -22.39 -47.78 41.43
C GLU A 109 -22.49 -46.78 42.59
N THR A 110 -23.56 -45.99 42.80
CA THR A 110 -24.88 -45.73 42.15
C THR A 110 -25.29 -44.28 42.54
N PRO A 111 -26.45 -43.68 42.17
CA PRO A 111 -27.60 -44.17 41.37
C PRO A 111 -28.01 -43.25 40.19
N SER A 112 -29.03 -43.66 39.45
CA SER A 112 -29.68 -42.92 38.36
C SER A 112 -30.82 -42.01 38.83
N ILE A 113 -30.98 -40.84 38.18
CA ILE A 113 -32.31 -40.22 37.95
C ILE A 113 -32.34 -39.63 36.53
N LEU A 114 -32.71 -40.46 35.56
CA LEU A 114 -33.30 -40.00 34.29
C LEU A 114 -34.83 -39.84 34.46
N PRO A 115 -35.51 -39.02 33.64
CA PRO A 115 -36.97 -38.86 33.73
C PRO A 115 -37.72 -40.17 33.45
N LYS A 116 -38.77 -40.45 34.24
CA LYS A 116 -39.45 -41.77 34.31
C LYS A 116 -40.02 -42.30 32.99
N TRP A 117 -40.36 -41.45 32.03
CA TRP A 117 -40.94 -41.88 30.74
C TRP A 117 -39.99 -42.71 29.86
N LEU A 118 -38.68 -42.71 30.16
CA LEU A 118 -37.66 -43.44 29.40
C LEU A 118 -37.43 -44.88 29.90
N VAL A 119 -38.00 -45.27 31.04
CA VAL A 119 -37.76 -46.59 31.68
C VAL A 119 -38.79 -47.63 31.24
N ASP A 120 -40.03 -47.22 30.99
CA ASP A 120 -41.18 -48.11 30.82
C ASP A 120 -41.29 -48.76 29.40
N TRP A 121 -40.35 -48.48 28.48
CA TRP A 121 -40.39 -48.98 27.10
C TRP A 121 -39.60 -50.30 26.88
N GLY A 122 -38.86 -50.77 27.91
CA GLY A 122 -37.79 -51.76 27.70
C GLY A 122 -38.11 -53.23 27.97
N THR A 123 -39.16 -53.57 28.73
CA THR A 123 -39.32 -54.93 29.30
C THR A 123 -40.74 -55.50 29.13
N ALA A 124 -41.01 -56.07 27.95
CA ALA A 124 -42.16 -56.95 27.75
C ALA A 124 -41.90 -57.97 26.62
N THR A 125 -41.04 -58.95 26.86
CA THR A 125 -41.00 -60.20 26.08
C THR A 125 -40.74 -61.41 26.98
N GLU A 126 -41.81 -61.96 27.54
CA GLU A 126 -41.91 -63.40 27.83
C GLU A 126 -43.10 -63.99 27.05
N ALA A 127 -43.08 -65.31 26.83
CA ALA A 127 -43.72 -65.95 25.70
C ALA A 127 -45.08 -66.59 26.00
N VAL A 128 -45.95 -66.62 24.98
CA VAL A 128 -47.10 -67.55 24.82
C VAL A 128 -47.13 -67.98 23.34
N PRO A 129 -47.44 -69.26 23.00
CA PRO A 129 -46.98 -69.87 21.74
C PRO A 129 -47.88 -69.63 20.52
N GLY A 130 -47.37 -69.99 19.33
CA GLY A 130 -48.04 -69.79 18.04
C GLY A 130 -49.18 -70.77 17.72
N PRO A 131 -49.66 -70.72 16.47
CA PRO A 131 -49.49 -71.92 15.65
C PRO A 131 -48.92 -71.67 14.25
N ASN A 132 -48.42 -72.75 13.65
CA ASN A 132 -48.03 -72.87 12.25
C ASN A 132 -49.12 -72.42 11.25
N ILE A 133 -48.70 -71.92 10.08
CA ILE A 133 -48.90 -72.62 8.79
C ILE A 133 -47.90 -72.13 7.72
N GLN A 134 -47.03 -73.07 7.37
CA GLN A 134 -46.32 -73.33 6.11
C GLN A 134 -46.41 -72.34 4.92
N THR A 135 -45.21 -71.97 4.44
CA THR A 135 -44.79 -71.94 3.02
C THR A 135 -45.53 -71.06 2.00
N LYS A 136 -44.81 -70.15 1.34
CA LYS A 136 -44.22 -70.36 -0.01
C LYS A 136 -43.43 -69.14 -0.48
N SER A 137 -42.59 -69.35 -1.49
CA SER A 137 -41.78 -68.32 -2.13
C SER A 137 -42.62 -67.32 -2.94
N ARG A 138 -42.15 -66.06 -3.05
CA ARG A 138 -41.77 -65.42 -4.34
C ARG A 138 -41.39 -63.93 -4.24
N SER A 139 -40.60 -63.52 -5.24
CA SER A 139 -40.53 -62.18 -5.84
C SER A 139 -40.30 -60.94 -4.96
N ARG A 140 -39.03 -60.52 -4.92
CA ARG A 140 -38.54 -59.26 -5.53
C ARG A 140 -39.62 -58.40 -6.23
N ALA A 141 -40.32 -57.53 -5.50
CA ALA A 141 -41.06 -56.38 -6.04
C ALA A 141 -41.41 -55.37 -4.93
N LYS A 142 -41.65 -54.11 -5.33
CA LYS A 142 -42.15 -53.00 -4.49
C LYS A 142 -41.21 -52.51 -3.39
N ALA A 143 -40.19 -51.75 -3.81
CA ALA A 143 -39.74 -50.62 -3.02
C ALA A 143 -40.95 -49.73 -2.69
N LYS A 144 -41.09 -49.30 -1.43
CA LYS A 144 -42.17 -48.40 -1.01
C LYS A 144 -42.02 -47.07 -1.75
N ASN A 145 -43.02 -46.66 -2.55
CA ASN A 145 -43.06 -45.30 -3.09
C ASN A 145 -43.27 -44.35 -1.91
N LEU A 146 -42.43 -43.31 -1.81
CA LEU A 146 -42.65 -42.22 -0.86
C LEU A 146 -43.55 -41.17 -1.55
N PRO A 147 -44.61 -40.67 -0.89
CA PRO A 147 -45.64 -39.84 -1.53
C PRO A 147 -45.07 -38.62 -2.25
N PHE A 148 -44.05 -37.99 -1.67
CA PHE A 148 -43.38 -36.81 -2.24
C PHE A 148 -42.77 -37.03 -3.64
N LYS A 149 -42.39 -38.27 -3.99
CA LYS A 149 -41.88 -38.56 -5.34
C LYS A 149 -43.00 -38.57 -6.36
N ASP A 150 -44.21 -38.93 -5.94
CA ASP A 150 -45.40 -38.92 -6.78
C ASP A 150 -45.94 -37.48 -6.93
N ASP A 151 -45.79 -36.61 -5.93
CA ASP A 151 -46.06 -35.16 -6.04
C ASP A 151 -45.16 -34.46 -7.06
N ILE A 152 -43.84 -34.69 -7.02
CA ILE A 152 -42.93 -34.11 -8.02
C ILE A 152 -43.16 -34.72 -9.41
N ARG A 153 -43.55 -36.00 -9.51
CA ARG A 153 -43.91 -36.63 -10.80
C ARG A 153 -45.23 -36.09 -11.36
N SER A 154 -46.23 -35.84 -10.51
CA SER A 154 -47.53 -35.33 -10.93
C SER A 154 -47.40 -33.89 -11.43
N PHE A 155 -46.67 -33.02 -10.71
CA PHE A 155 -46.32 -31.69 -11.18
C PHE A 155 -45.63 -31.73 -12.54
N ARG A 156 -44.56 -32.52 -12.70
CA ARG A 156 -43.82 -32.63 -13.97
C ARG A 156 -44.66 -33.18 -15.11
N LYS A 157 -45.67 -34.02 -14.83
CA LYS A 157 -46.61 -34.52 -15.83
C LYS A 157 -47.64 -33.44 -16.19
N ALA A 158 -48.15 -32.69 -15.21
CA ALA A 158 -49.06 -31.58 -15.42
C ALA A 158 -48.40 -30.48 -16.25
N LEU A 159 -47.18 -30.05 -15.90
CA LEU A 159 -46.42 -29.02 -16.62
C LEU A 159 -46.21 -29.36 -18.11
N LYS A 160 -46.13 -30.64 -18.48
CA LYS A 160 -45.97 -31.12 -19.86
C LYS A 160 -47.28 -31.27 -20.64
N GLY A 161 -48.42 -31.11 -20.00
CA GLY A 161 -49.75 -31.24 -20.60
C GLY A 161 -50.71 -30.10 -20.27
N CYS A 162 -50.18 -28.99 -19.77
CA CYS A 162 -50.90 -27.79 -19.35
C CYS A 162 -50.82 -26.73 -20.46
N ASP A 163 -51.86 -25.90 -20.61
CA ASP A 163 -51.84 -24.79 -21.56
C ASP A 163 -50.91 -23.66 -21.09
N PRO A 164 -50.21 -22.94 -21.99
CA PRO A 164 -49.21 -21.94 -21.63
C PRO A 164 -49.71 -20.82 -20.69
N GLY A 165 -51.01 -20.51 -20.70
CA GLY A 165 -51.63 -19.52 -19.80
C GLY A 165 -51.83 -20.01 -18.36
N GLU A 166 -51.91 -21.33 -18.14
CA GLU A 166 -52.12 -21.94 -16.81
C GLU A 166 -50.81 -22.38 -16.15
N MET A 167 -49.74 -22.63 -16.93
CA MET A 167 -48.41 -22.99 -16.43
C MET A 167 -47.87 -22.05 -15.33
N PRO A 168 -48.07 -20.72 -15.37
CA PRO A 168 -47.65 -19.82 -14.28
C PRO A 168 -48.31 -20.15 -12.95
N VAL A 169 -49.62 -20.37 -12.95
CA VAL A 169 -50.42 -20.67 -11.74
C VAL A 169 -50.02 -22.04 -11.18
N LEU A 170 -49.84 -23.03 -12.05
CA LEU A 170 -49.37 -24.37 -11.68
C LEU A 170 -48.00 -24.31 -10.97
N CYS A 171 -47.08 -23.46 -11.44
CA CYS A 171 -45.78 -23.25 -10.80
C CYS A 171 -45.91 -22.58 -9.42
N ASP A 172 -46.78 -21.58 -9.28
CA ASP A 172 -46.98 -20.86 -8.02
C ASP A 172 -47.69 -21.72 -6.96
N ASP A 173 -48.62 -22.58 -7.37
CA ASP A 173 -49.25 -23.59 -6.51
C ASP A 173 -48.24 -24.62 -6.00
N PHE A 174 -47.42 -25.15 -6.91
CA PHE A 174 -46.34 -26.07 -6.55
C PHE A 174 -45.30 -25.42 -5.61
N ASN A 175 -44.90 -24.17 -5.89
CA ASN A 175 -43.97 -23.43 -5.04
C ASN A 175 -44.53 -23.21 -3.63
N ARG A 176 -45.83 -22.92 -3.49
CA ARG A 176 -46.50 -22.81 -2.17
C ARG A 176 -46.48 -24.14 -1.41
N GLN A 177 -46.82 -25.25 -2.07
CA GLN A 177 -46.77 -26.59 -1.46
C GLN A 177 -45.34 -27.00 -1.08
N LEU A 178 -44.36 -26.68 -1.92
CA LEU A 178 -42.92 -26.92 -1.70
C LEU A 178 -42.38 -26.14 -0.50
N THR A 179 -42.73 -24.86 -0.38
CA THR A 179 -42.36 -24.02 0.78
C THR A 179 -42.93 -24.60 2.07
N GLN A 180 -44.22 -24.95 2.08
CA GLN A 180 -44.89 -25.54 3.25
C GLN A 180 -44.24 -26.87 3.68
N THR A 181 -44.04 -27.80 2.73
CA THR A 181 -43.46 -29.12 3.02
C THR A 181 -42.01 -29.04 3.53
N LEU A 182 -41.19 -28.13 2.98
CA LEU A 182 -39.83 -27.89 3.48
C LEU A 182 -39.84 -27.27 4.90
N SER A 183 -40.75 -26.33 5.18
CA SER A 183 -40.86 -25.68 6.50
C SER A 183 -41.19 -26.67 7.62
N LEU A 184 -41.99 -27.69 7.32
CA LEU A 184 -42.36 -28.77 8.25
C LEU A 184 -41.17 -29.70 8.62
N GLY A 185 -40.04 -29.64 7.90
CA GLY A 185 -38.81 -30.32 8.31
C GLY A 185 -38.75 -31.83 8.03
N LEU A 186 -39.76 -32.40 7.37
CA LEU A 186 -39.85 -33.84 7.11
C LEU A 186 -39.17 -34.20 5.78
N HIS A 187 -38.12 -35.02 5.83
CA HIS A 187 -37.34 -35.47 4.65
C HIS A 187 -36.75 -34.34 3.78
N THR A 188 -36.51 -33.16 4.37
CA THR A 188 -36.16 -31.89 3.70
C THR A 188 -35.04 -32.03 2.66
N GLU A 189 -33.90 -32.64 2.99
CA GLU A 189 -32.77 -32.74 2.06
C GLU A 189 -33.08 -33.60 0.81
N HIS A 190 -33.81 -34.69 0.98
CA HIS A 190 -34.21 -35.55 -0.15
C HIS A 190 -35.25 -34.88 -1.05
N TYR A 191 -36.16 -34.09 -0.46
CA TYR A 191 -37.14 -33.34 -1.25
C TYR A 191 -36.46 -32.20 -2.01
N PHE A 192 -35.62 -31.43 -1.33
CA PHE A 192 -34.85 -30.32 -1.91
C PHE A 192 -33.93 -30.78 -3.05
N SER A 193 -33.10 -31.80 -2.82
CA SER A 193 -32.18 -32.32 -3.85
C SER A 193 -32.90 -32.94 -5.06
N TYR A 194 -34.07 -33.57 -4.86
CA TYR A 194 -34.86 -34.15 -5.94
C TYR A 194 -35.62 -33.08 -6.74
N ALA A 195 -36.16 -32.05 -6.07
CA ALA A 195 -36.78 -30.91 -6.73
C ALA A 195 -35.76 -30.15 -7.59
N MET A 196 -34.59 -29.79 -7.03
CA MET A 196 -33.52 -29.11 -7.79
C MET A 196 -33.10 -29.87 -9.04
N LYS A 197 -32.98 -31.20 -8.96
CA LYS A 197 -32.50 -32.02 -10.07
C LYS A 197 -33.52 -32.15 -11.23
N PHE A 198 -34.81 -32.14 -10.93
CA PHE A 198 -35.84 -32.56 -11.88
C PHE A 198 -36.89 -31.51 -12.22
N VAL A 199 -37.15 -30.55 -11.33
CA VAL A 199 -38.15 -29.50 -11.56
C VAL A 199 -37.51 -28.34 -12.31
N PHE A 200 -36.28 -27.95 -11.93
CA PHE A 200 -35.54 -26.83 -12.54
C PHE A 200 -35.40 -26.99 -14.08
N GLN A 201 -34.92 -28.15 -14.53
CA GLN A 201 -34.77 -28.44 -15.97
C GLN A 201 -36.11 -28.52 -16.70
N ASP A 202 -37.16 -29.05 -16.06
CA ASP A 202 -38.49 -29.14 -16.66
C ASP A 202 -39.14 -27.75 -16.79
N ILE A 203 -38.92 -26.82 -15.85
CA ILE A 203 -39.34 -25.41 -15.98
C ILE A 203 -38.58 -24.70 -17.09
N GLN A 204 -37.25 -24.85 -17.17
CA GLN A 204 -36.43 -24.27 -18.25
C GLN A 204 -36.86 -24.74 -19.66
N GLN A 205 -37.47 -25.92 -19.78
CA GLN A 205 -37.94 -26.48 -21.05
C GLN A 205 -39.42 -26.21 -21.34
N ALA A 206 -40.21 -25.80 -20.36
CA ALA A 206 -41.66 -25.60 -20.51
C ALA A 206 -42.03 -24.21 -21.07
N PHE A 207 -41.25 -23.17 -20.73
CA PHE A 207 -41.51 -21.80 -21.16
C PHE A 207 -40.72 -21.46 -22.44
N LEU A 208 -41.41 -20.92 -23.45
CA LEU A 208 -40.81 -20.49 -24.72
C LEU A 208 -40.02 -19.17 -24.58
N ASP A 209 -40.42 -18.31 -23.64
CA ASP A 209 -39.76 -17.05 -23.34
C ASP A 209 -38.68 -17.25 -22.26
N PRO A 210 -37.39 -16.98 -22.55
CA PRO A 210 -36.30 -17.18 -21.61
C PRO A 210 -36.39 -16.27 -20.37
N GLU A 211 -36.98 -15.07 -20.47
CA GLU A 211 -37.15 -14.19 -19.31
C GLU A 211 -38.16 -14.78 -18.34
N GLN A 212 -39.33 -15.23 -18.84
CA GLN A 212 -40.33 -15.92 -18.04
C GLN A 212 -39.79 -17.23 -17.44
N ALA A 213 -39.06 -18.02 -18.23
CA ALA A 213 -38.40 -19.23 -17.75
C ALA A 213 -37.45 -18.92 -16.57
N SER A 214 -36.64 -17.86 -16.69
CA SER A 214 -35.70 -17.46 -15.65
C SER A 214 -36.40 -16.95 -14.37
N ALA A 215 -37.46 -16.17 -14.52
CA ALA A 215 -38.26 -15.66 -13.39
C ALA A 215 -38.92 -16.81 -12.61
N ARG A 216 -39.43 -17.83 -13.31
CA ARG A 216 -40.02 -19.03 -12.67
C ARG A 216 -38.96 -19.94 -12.04
N CYS A 217 -37.77 -20.06 -12.63
CA CYS A 217 -36.64 -20.76 -12.01
C CYS A 217 -36.16 -20.05 -10.73
N LEU A 218 -36.13 -18.71 -10.73
CA LEU A 218 -35.82 -17.92 -9.54
C LEU A 218 -36.88 -18.11 -8.45
N ALA A 219 -38.17 -18.02 -8.80
CA ALA A 219 -39.28 -18.23 -7.89
C ALA A 219 -39.25 -19.64 -7.24
N LEU A 220 -38.91 -20.69 -8.01
CA LEU A 220 -38.67 -22.03 -7.47
C LEU A 220 -37.53 -22.04 -6.45
N CYS A 221 -36.37 -21.48 -6.80
CA CYS A 221 -35.20 -21.47 -5.91
C CYS A 221 -35.47 -20.66 -4.63
N GLN A 222 -36.24 -19.58 -4.72
CA GLN A 222 -36.62 -18.74 -3.60
C GLN A 222 -37.65 -19.42 -2.68
N ALA A 223 -38.71 -20.02 -3.24
CA ALA A 223 -39.66 -20.85 -2.49
C ALA A 223 -38.98 -22.01 -1.73
N MET A 224 -38.00 -22.65 -2.37
CA MET A 224 -37.19 -23.68 -1.73
C MET A 224 -36.31 -23.15 -0.60
N TRP A 225 -35.78 -21.94 -0.76
CA TRP A 225 -34.93 -21.29 0.23
C TRP A 225 -35.72 -20.78 1.44
N ASP A 226 -36.86 -20.13 1.21
CA ASP A 226 -37.80 -19.66 2.23
C ASP A 226 -38.36 -20.84 3.04
N GLY A 227 -38.67 -21.95 2.37
CA GLY A 227 -39.13 -23.18 3.00
C GLY A 227 -38.12 -23.79 3.98
N ILE A 228 -36.83 -23.77 3.66
CA ILE A 228 -35.79 -24.25 4.58
C ILE A 228 -35.48 -23.20 5.66
N SER A 229 -35.36 -21.93 5.30
CA SER A 229 -35.04 -20.85 6.25
C SER A 229 -36.13 -20.62 7.30
N SER A 230 -37.38 -21.00 7.00
CA SER A 230 -38.51 -20.99 7.95
C SER A 230 -38.66 -22.28 8.78
N SER A 231 -37.91 -23.34 8.46
CA SER A 231 -38.01 -24.60 9.19
C SER A 231 -37.39 -24.50 10.58
N LYS A 232 -38.06 -25.09 11.58
CA LYS A 232 -37.52 -25.22 12.95
C LYS A 232 -36.71 -26.50 13.16
N VAL A 233 -36.72 -27.42 12.19
CA VAL A 233 -36.16 -28.78 12.33
C VAL A 233 -34.81 -28.92 11.62
N MET A 234 -34.65 -28.25 10.47
CA MET A 234 -33.44 -28.29 9.63
C MET A 234 -33.09 -26.86 9.23
N GLN A 235 -31.93 -26.36 9.63
CA GLN A 235 -31.41 -25.07 9.18
C GLN A 235 -30.63 -25.23 7.86
N PRO A 236 -30.41 -24.14 7.09
CA PRO A 236 -29.55 -24.18 5.90
C PRO A 236 -28.13 -24.71 6.15
N SER A 237 -27.61 -24.53 7.37
CA SER A 237 -26.31 -25.07 7.82
C SER A 237 -26.25 -26.60 7.89
N ASP A 238 -27.40 -27.26 7.98
CA ASP A 238 -27.53 -28.69 8.30
C ASP A 238 -27.68 -29.56 7.05
N LEU A 239 -27.89 -28.93 5.88
CA LEU A 239 -27.90 -29.57 4.58
C LEU A 239 -26.51 -30.10 4.21
N GLY A 240 -26.44 -31.25 3.53
CA GLY A 240 -25.17 -31.81 3.07
C GLY A 240 -24.42 -30.87 2.12
N ASP A 241 -23.09 -30.77 2.27
CA ASP A 241 -22.21 -29.95 1.45
C ASP A 241 -22.43 -30.16 -0.06
N THR A 242 -22.72 -31.41 -0.47
CA THR A 242 -23.03 -31.76 -1.86
C THR A 242 -24.32 -31.14 -2.37
N THR A 243 -25.34 -31.06 -1.52
CA THR A 243 -26.67 -30.51 -1.83
C THR A 243 -26.57 -29.00 -2.01
N MET A 244 -25.89 -28.29 -1.10
CA MET A 244 -25.66 -26.85 -1.22
C MET A 244 -24.75 -26.47 -2.39
N ARG A 245 -23.74 -27.29 -2.72
CA ARG A 245 -22.90 -27.10 -3.91
C ARG A 245 -23.70 -27.21 -5.21
N VAL A 246 -24.65 -28.14 -5.30
CA VAL A 246 -25.56 -28.27 -6.45
C VAL A 246 -26.50 -27.08 -6.52
N PHE A 247 -27.05 -26.62 -5.38
CA PHE A 247 -27.94 -25.45 -5.33
C PHE A 247 -27.28 -24.17 -5.87
N ILE A 248 -26.05 -23.82 -5.43
CA ILE A 248 -25.34 -22.67 -6.02
C ILE A 248 -24.98 -22.92 -7.49
N ALA A 249 -24.71 -24.16 -7.90
CA ALA A 249 -24.42 -24.45 -9.30
C ALA A 249 -25.62 -24.13 -10.20
N THR A 250 -26.84 -24.53 -9.81
CA THR A 250 -28.08 -24.17 -10.53
C THR A 250 -28.41 -22.67 -10.48
N LEU A 251 -28.06 -21.96 -9.40
CA LEU A 251 -28.17 -20.49 -9.38
C LEU A 251 -27.23 -19.81 -10.39
N CYS A 252 -26.16 -20.47 -10.85
CA CYS A 252 -25.29 -19.95 -11.92
C CYS A 252 -25.96 -19.99 -13.30
N ASP A 253 -27.01 -20.80 -13.46
CA ASP A 253 -27.71 -21.03 -14.74
C ASP A 253 -28.91 -20.08 -14.93
N ILE A 254 -29.15 -19.17 -13.97
CA ILE A 254 -30.17 -18.11 -14.01
C ILE A 254 -29.48 -16.76 -14.33
N PRO A 255 -30.01 -15.92 -15.23
CA PRO A 255 -29.53 -14.55 -15.43
C PRO A 255 -29.62 -13.71 -14.15
N ILE A 256 -28.70 -12.75 -14.01
CA ILE A 256 -28.50 -12.00 -12.75
C ILE A 256 -29.51 -10.86 -12.64
N SER A 257 -30.60 -11.09 -11.89
CA SER A 257 -31.61 -10.08 -11.54
C SER A 257 -31.50 -9.63 -10.08
N GLU A 258 -32.15 -8.52 -9.70
CA GLU A 258 -32.14 -8.01 -8.30
C GLU A 258 -32.58 -9.08 -7.29
N GLY A 259 -33.62 -9.87 -7.61
CA GLY A 259 -34.10 -10.96 -6.76
C GLY A 259 -33.06 -12.07 -6.57
N LEU A 260 -32.33 -12.45 -7.62
CA LEU A 260 -31.24 -13.43 -7.51
C LEU A 260 -30.07 -12.89 -6.67
N GLN A 261 -29.76 -11.60 -6.78
CA GLN A 261 -28.72 -10.95 -5.97
C GLN A 261 -29.07 -10.95 -4.48
N ALA A 262 -30.34 -10.73 -4.13
CA ALA A 262 -30.85 -10.84 -2.76
C ALA A 262 -30.77 -12.28 -2.23
N LEU A 263 -31.32 -13.25 -2.98
CA LEU A 263 -31.29 -14.68 -2.64
C LEU A 263 -29.85 -15.17 -2.38
N VAL A 264 -28.90 -14.83 -3.26
CA VAL A 264 -27.48 -15.18 -3.08
C VAL A 264 -26.89 -14.55 -1.81
N SER A 265 -27.31 -13.35 -1.42
CA SER A 265 -26.84 -12.69 -0.19
C SER A 265 -27.31 -13.42 1.08
N GLU A 266 -28.53 -13.94 1.07
CA GLU A 266 -29.11 -14.73 2.15
C GLU A 266 -28.47 -16.12 2.24
N VAL A 267 -28.29 -16.80 1.10
CA VAL A 267 -27.61 -18.10 1.03
C VAL A 267 -26.18 -18.00 1.55
N LEU A 268 -25.41 -16.99 1.16
CA LEU A 268 -24.04 -16.82 1.66
C LEU A 268 -23.96 -16.40 3.14
N ALA A 269 -25.08 -16.01 3.76
CA ALA A 269 -25.12 -15.59 5.17
C ALA A 269 -25.45 -16.73 6.15
N SER A 270 -26.17 -17.76 5.71
CA SER A 270 -26.68 -18.85 6.56
C SER A 270 -25.89 -20.16 6.47
N VAL A 271 -24.97 -20.24 5.50
CA VAL A 271 -24.24 -21.45 5.13
C VAL A 271 -22.99 -21.66 6.02
N SER A 272 -22.72 -22.93 6.35
CA SER A 272 -21.63 -23.34 7.23
C SER A 272 -20.24 -23.23 6.60
N LYS A 273 -19.20 -23.28 7.43
CA LYS A 273 -17.79 -23.20 6.98
C LYS A 273 -17.37 -24.38 6.09
N SER A 274 -17.94 -25.57 6.24
CA SER A 274 -17.65 -26.73 5.37
C SER A 274 -18.31 -26.56 4.00
N GLN A 275 -19.60 -26.22 4.00
CA GLN A 275 -20.38 -25.97 2.79
C GLN A 275 -19.72 -24.88 1.92
N LEU A 276 -19.28 -23.76 2.51
CA LEU A 276 -18.56 -22.69 1.79
C LEU A 276 -17.26 -23.17 1.10
N GLN A 277 -16.54 -24.14 1.69
CA GLN A 277 -15.33 -24.72 1.08
C GLN A 277 -15.64 -25.67 -0.09
N GLN A 278 -16.86 -26.19 -0.19
CA GLN A 278 -17.31 -26.99 -1.35
C GLN A 278 -18.01 -26.13 -2.41
N MET A 279 -18.60 -24.99 -2.02
CA MET A 279 -19.32 -24.08 -2.91
C MET A 279 -18.42 -23.09 -3.67
N TYR A 280 -17.20 -22.79 -3.20
CA TYR A 280 -16.36 -21.72 -3.78
C TYR A 280 -16.19 -21.71 -5.32
N PRO A 281 -16.11 -22.85 -6.05
CA PRO A 281 -15.95 -22.81 -7.51
C PRO A 281 -17.22 -22.29 -8.21
N SER A 282 -18.39 -22.60 -7.64
CA SER A 282 -19.69 -22.11 -8.11
C SER A 282 -19.88 -20.65 -7.70
N ILE A 283 -19.49 -20.26 -6.47
CA ILE A 283 -19.50 -18.86 -6.05
C ILE A 283 -18.63 -18.00 -6.97
N ALA A 284 -17.40 -18.42 -7.27
CA ALA A 284 -16.50 -17.70 -8.20
C ALA A 284 -16.93 -17.74 -9.68
N ARG A 285 -17.95 -18.54 -10.02
CA ARG A 285 -18.64 -18.50 -11.32
C ARG A 285 -19.79 -17.50 -11.27
N LEU A 286 -20.62 -17.55 -10.24
CA LEU A 286 -21.73 -16.64 -10.01
C LEU A 286 -21.27 -15.19 -9.86
N VAL A 287 -20.20 -14.94 -9.09
CA VAL A 287 -19.58 -13.60 -9.01
C VAL A 287 -19.11 -13.13 -10.40
N HIS A 288 -18.64 -14.04 -11.26
CA HIS A 288 -18.20 -13.67 -12.60
C HIS A 288 -19.36 -13.37 -13.56
N SER A 289 -20.47 -14.13 -13.53
CA SER A 289 -21.67 -13.78 -14.32
C SER A 289 -22.31 -12.49 -13.81
N TRP A 290 -22.34 -12.26 -12.49
CA TRP A 290 -22.79 -11.01 -11.88
C TRP A 290 -21.95 -9.81 -12.35
N LEU A 291 -20.63 -9.95 -12.43
CA LEU A 291 -19.77 -8.90 -12.98
C LEU A 291 -20.01 -8.64 -14.48
N LEU A 292 -20.45 -9.62 -15.25
CA LEU A 292 -20.74 -9.47 -16.68
C LEU A 292 -22.11 -8.81 -16.95
N SER A 293 -23.12 -9.03 -16.10
CA SER A 293 -24.44 -8.41 -16.30
C SER A 293 -24.39 -6.88 -16.25
N TRP A 294 -23.40 -6.31 -15.56
CA TRP A 294 -23.09 -4.86 -15.55
C TRP A 294 -22.56 -4.30 -16.88
N HIS A 295 -22.47 -5.12 -17.93
CA HIS A 295 -22.17 -4.67 -19.28
C HIS A 295 -23.40 -4.73 -20.21
N GLU A 296 -24.45 -5.45 -19.82
CA GLU A 296 -25.61 -5.74 -20.66
C GLU A 296 -26.74 -4.69 -20.48
N GLU A 297 -26.70 -3.87 -19.42
CA GLU A 297 -27.77 -2.95 -19.00
C GLU A 297 -27.51 -1.45 -19.31
N ASP A 298 -26.60 -1.10 -20.22
CA ASP A 298 -26.13 0.28 -20.48
C ASP A 298 -27.19 1.28 -21.04
N ALA A 299 -28.49 0.91 -21.08
CA ALA A 299 -29.57 1.76 -21.59
C ALA A 299 -30.94 1.56 -20.88
N SER A 300 -31.01 1.75 -19.56
CA SER A 300 -32.29 1.92 -18.86
C SER A 300 -32.74 3.39 -18.84
N HIS A 301 -34.02 3.65 -19.13
CA HIS A 301 -34.57 5.00 -19.13
C HIS A 301 -34.54 5.63 -17.72
N VAL A 302 -33.83 6.75 -17.59
CA VAL A 302 -33.77 7.53 -16.34
C VAL A 302 -35.18 7.97 -15.92
N ASN A 303 -35.71 7.35 -14.87
CA ASN A 303 -37.07 7.58 -14.41
C ASN A 303 -37.14 8.90 -13.61
N GLY A 304 -37.53 10.00 -14.28
CA GLY A 304 -37.44 11.38 -13.76
C GLY A 304 -38.23 11.65 -12.46
N SER A 305 -39.15 10.75 -12.09
CA SER A 305 -39.85 10.77 -10.81
C SER A 305 -38.90 10.65 -9.60
N SER A 306 -37.87 9.81 -9.68
CA SER A 306 -36.92 9.60 -8.57
C SER A 306 -36.01 10.82 -8.36
N LEU A 307 -35.57 11.45 -9.45
CA LEU A 307 -34.78 12.68 -9.41
C LEU A 307 -35.57 13.88 -8.86
N SER A 308 -36.84 14.01 -9.24
CA SER A 308 -37.70 15.10 -8.74
C SER A 308 -38.04 14.94 -7.25
N LEU A 309 -38.26 13.71 -6.77
CA LEU A 309 -38.39 13.42 -5.34
C LEU A 309 -37.12 13.77 -4.55
N ALA A 310 -35.94 13.44 -5.08
CA ALA A 310 -34.67 13.82 -4.45
C ALA A 310 -34.47 15.34 -4.36
N VAL A 311 -34.74 16.08 -5.45
CA VAL A 311 -34.67 17.55 -5.47
C VAL A 311 -35.65 18.16 -4.46
N GLN A 312 -36.89 17.64 -4.39
CA GLN A 312 -37.88 18.11 -3.41
C GLN A 312 -37.45 17.82 -1.97
N SER A 313 -36.84 16.66 -1.71
CA SER A 313 -36.34 16.29 -0.38
C SER A 313 -35.16 17.15 0.06
N VAL A 314 -34.23 17.47 -0.86
CA VAL A 314 -33.11 18.39 -0.59
C VAL A 314 -33.64 19.79 -0.27
N SER A 315 -34.62 20.29 -1.02
CA SER A 315 -35.25 21.60 -0.76
C SER A 315 -35.91 21.68 0.64
N LYS A 316 -36.55 20.59 1.10
CA LYS A 316 -37.08 20.49 2.47
C LYS A 316 -35.96 20.51 3.52
N ALA A 317 -34.86 19.80 3.27
CA ALA A 317 -33.70 19.78 4.18
C ALA A 317 -32.99 21.14 4.25
N THR A 318 -32.77 21.83 3.13
CA THR A 318 -32.15 23.17 3.12
C THR A 318 -33.03 24.20 3.82
N SER A 319 -34.35 24.14 3.64
CA SER A 319 -35.31 24.99 4.36
C SER A 319 -35.26 24.76 5.88
N ALA A 320 -35.16 23.51 6.33
CA ALA A 320 -35.03 23.18 7.75
C ALA A 320 -33.70 23.67 8.36
N VAL A 321 -32.58 23.56 7.62
CA VAL A 321 -31.28 24.11 8.04
C VAL A 321 -31.31 25.64 8.09
N ALA A 322 -31.98 26.31 7.15
CA ALA A 322 -32.15 27.76 7.16
C ALA A 322 -32.89 28.23 8.41
N MET A 323 -33.97 27.55 8.83
CA MET A 323 -34.69 27.85 10.08
C MET A 323 -33.81 27.67 11.33
N VAL A 324 -32.94 26.66 11.37
CA VAL A 324 -31.95 26.51 12.46
C VAL A 324 -30.98 27.68 12.47
N LYS A 325 -30.50 28.14 11.30
CA LYS A 325 -29.57 29.27 11.19
C LYS A 325 -30.22 30.57 11.70
N THR A 326 -31.43 30.90 11.26
CA THR A 326 -32.12 32.12 11.73
C THR A 326 -32.41 32.08 13.23
N LEU A 327 -32.73 30.92 13.79
CA LEU A 327 -32.89 30.75 15.25
C LEU A 327 -31.57 30.80 16.02
N THR A 328 -30.44 30.47 15.38
CA THR A 328 -29.11 30.65 15.98
C THR A 328 -28.78 32.14 16.07
N GLU A 329 -29.06 32.89 15.01
CA GLU A 329 -28.81 34.34 14.93
C GLU A 329 -29.68 35.11 15.95
N SER A 330 -30.96 34.74 16.14
CA SER A 330 -31.80 35.35 17.18
C SER A 330 -31.40 34.98 18.62
N LEU A 331 -30.78 33.81 18.83
CA LEU A 331 -30.29 33.36 20.14
C LEU A 331 -29.06 34.15 20.63
N GLU A 332 -28.33 34.81 19.73
CA GLU A 332 -27.22 35.70 20.09
C GLU A 332 -27.70 37.07 20.59
N GLU A 333 -28.99 37.41 20.38
CA GLU A 333 -29.57 38.72 20.67
C GLU A 333 -30.65 38.72 21.79
N SER A 334 -31.14 37.56 22.26
CA SER A 334 -32.31 37.48 23.16
C SER A 334 -31.98 37.30 24.67
N PRO A 335 -32.83 37.82 25.59
CA PRO A 335 -32.74 37.54 27.03
C PRO A 335 -33.55 36.31 27.49
N SER A 336 -34.36 35.69 26.62
CA SER A 336 -35.36 34.62 26.92
C SER A 336 -34.82 33.19 26.75
N PHE A 337 -33.62 32.94 27.28
CA PHE A 337 -32.81 31.75 27.00
C PHE A 337 -33.51 30.37 27.06
N ALA A 338 -34.54 30.18 27.90
CA ALA A 338 -35.17 28.87 28.10
C ALA A 338 -36.12 28.43 26.98
N GLU A 339 -36.98 29.33 26.48
CA GLU A 339 -37.96 29.02 25.43
C GLU A 339 -37.28 28.97 24.06
N ASP A 340 -36.35 29.90 23.81
CA ASP A 340 -35.53 29.93 22.59
C ASP A 340 -34.68 28.67 22.44
N LEU A 341 -34.12 28.14 23.54
CA LEU A 341 -33.37 26.87 23.54
C LEU A 341 -34.25 25.64 23.25
N LEU A 342 -35.53 25.65 23.65
CA LEU A 342 -36.48 24.58 23.33
C LEU A 342 -36.88 24.62 21.85
N ALA A 343 -37.23 25.80 21.33
CA ALA A 343 -37.51 25.99 19.90
C ALA A 343 -36.31 25.62 19.02
N TYR A 344 -35.09 26.00 19.44
CA TYR A 344 -33.84 25.62 18.79
C TYR A 344 -33.58 24.10 18.79
N ARG A 345 -33.79 23.42 19.92
CA ARG A 345 -33.66 21.95 19.99
C ARG A 345 -34.67 21.24 19.08
N GLN A 346 -35.90 21.74 19.00
CA GLN A 346 -36.93 21.19 18.11
C GLN A 346 -36.57 21.42 16.63
N SER A 347 -36.17 22.63 16.24
CA SER A 347 -35.76 22.92 14.86
C SER A 347 -34.53 22.12 14.43
N LEU A 348 -33.57 21.91 15.33
CA LEU A 348 -32.39 21.06 15.11
C LEU A 348 -32.79 19.58 14.93
N GLN A 349 -33.76 19.07 15.69
CA GLN A 349 -34.31 17.72 15.47
C GLN A 349 -35.05 17.60 14.13
N ILE A 350 -35.84 18.61 13.75
CA ILE A 350 -36.54 18.65 12.45
C ILE A 350 -35.53 18.67 11.30
N ALA A 351 -34.50 19.51 11.37
CA ALA A 351 -33.42 19.56 10.39
C ALA A 351 -32.66 18.23 10.30
N ARG A 352 -32.31 17.62 11.45
CA ARG A 352 -31.68 16.29 11.48
C ARG A 352 -32.55 15.23 10.80
N LYS A 353 -33.86 15.19 11.07
CA LYS A 353 -34.79 14.24 10.45
C LYS A 353 -34.90 14.47 8.95
N ALA A 354 -35.04 15.73 8.52
CA ALA A 354 -35.11 16.11 7.10
C ALA A 354 -33.83 15.74 6.34
N ILE A 355 -32.65 16.00 6.91
CA ILE A 355 -31.36 15.58 6.34
C ILE A 355 -31.28 14.05 6.22
N SER A 356 -31.65 13.30 7.27
CA SER A 356 -31.61 11.83 7.21
C SER A 356 -32.58 11.24 6.19
N SER A 357 -33.78 11.81 6.04
CA SER A 357 -34.74 11.42 5.01
C SER A 357 -34.21 11.76 3.62
N SER A 358 -33.59 12.93 3.46
CA SER A 358 -33.03 13.35 2.17
C SER A 358 -31.81 12.53 1.77
N ALA A 359 -31.01 12.03 2.71
CA ALA A 359 -29.92 11.11 2.42
C ALA A 359 -30.45 9.81 1.80
N GLY A 360 -31.51 9.22 2.38
CA GLY A 360 -32.13 7.99 1.83
C GLY A 360 -32.67 8.18 0.40
N VAL A 361 -33.46 9.24 0.16
CA VAL A 361 -34.00 9.54 -1.18
C VAL A 361 -32.90 9.87 -2.19
N LEU A 362 -31.80 10.50 -1.75
CA LEU A 362 -30.63 10.71 -2.60
C LEU A 362 -29.91 9.40 -2.94
N GLU A 363 -29.78 8.44 -2.01
CA GLU A 363 -29.20 7.13 -2.32
C GLU A 363 -30.04 6.36 -3.35
N GLU A 364 -31.37 6.42 -3.25
CA GLU A 364 -32.29 5.82 -4.22
C GLU A 364 -32.16 6.47 -5.60
N ALA A 365 -32.17 7.81 -5.69
CA ALA A 365 -31.97 8.53 -6.94
C ALA A 365 -30.57 8.31 -7.54
N GLU A 366 -29.54 8.19 -6.70
CA GLU A 366 -28.18 7.87 -7.14
C GLU A 366 -28.05 6.44 -7.69
N CYS A 367 -28.87 5.50 -7.23
CA CYS A 367 -28.98 4.17 -7.83
C CYS A 367 -29.65 4.20 -9.22
N VAL A 368 -30.52 5.18 -9.52
CA VAL A 368 -31.06 5.41 -10.87
C VAL A 368 -30.02 6.05 -11.80
N ILE A 369 -29.13 6.91 -11.27
CA ILE A 369 -28.01 7.51 -12.03
C ILE A 369 -26.88 6.50 -12.26
N SER A 370 -26.66 5.58 -11.31
CA SER A 370 -25.59 4.58 -11.34
C SER A 370 -26.16 3.17 -11.10
N PRO A 371 -26.68 2.49 -12.15
CA PRO A 371 -27.53 1.30 -12.01
C PRO A 371 -26.88 0.19 -11.17
N HIS A 372 -25.57 -0.02 -11.34
CA HIS A 372 -24.86 -1.08 -10.65
C HIS A 372 -24.45 -0.74 -9.21
N ARG A 373 -24.69 0.49 -8.70
CA ARG A 373 -24.26 0.90 -7.34
C ARG A 373 -24.90 0.03 -6.25
N ARG A 374 -26.20 -0.24 -6.35
CA ARG A 374 -26.92 -1.15 -5.43
C ARG A 374 -26.37 -2.57 -5.55
N SER A 375 -26.17 -3.03 -6.78
CA SER A 375 -25.62 -4.35 -7.11
C SER A 375 -24.21 -4.57 -6.53
N ILE A 376 -23.32 -3.59 -6.67
CA ILE A 376 -21.97 -3.53 -6.07
C ILE A 376 -22.06 -3.59 -4.54
N ARG A 377 -22.97 -2.83 -3.91
CA ARG A 377 -23.17 -2.86 -2.45
C ARG A 377 -23.62 -4.24 -1.97
N THR A 378 -24.61 -4.86 -2.63
CA THR A 378 -25.10 -6.21 -2.32
C THR A 378 -23.98 -7.24 -2.46
N LEU A 379 -23.26 -7.26 -3.60
CA LEU A 379 -22.15 -8.18 -3.82
C LEU A 379 -21.02 -8.00 -2.79
N THR A 380 -20.68 -6.77 -2.44
CA THR A 380 -19.68 -6.46 -1.40
C THR A 380 -20.12 -6.97 -0.03
N ALA A 381 -21.39 -6.77 0.35
CA ALA A 381 -21.94 -7.24 1.62
C ALA A 381 -21.99 -8.77 1.70
N SER A 382 -22.41 -9.43 0.62
CA SER A 382 -22.44 -10.90 0.50
C SER A 382 -21.05 -11.51 0.63
N LEU A 383 -20.06 -10.97 -0.10
CA LEU A 383 -18.67 -11.45 -0.03
C LEU A 383 -18.03 -11.13 1.32
N GLY A 384 -18.31 -9.96 1.91
CA GLY A 384 -17.75 -9.54 3.20
C GLY A 384 -18.10 -10.44 4.40
N ARG A 385 -19.10 -11.32 4.27
CA ARG A 385 -19.46 -12.35 5.27
C ARG A 385 -18.59 -13.61 5.19
N LEU A 386 -17.84 -13.81 4.11
CA LEU A 386 -17.07 -15.04 3.85
C LEU A 386 -15.74 -15.07 4.61
N SER A 387 -15.22 -16.28 4.84
CA SER A 387 -13.91 -16.43 5.50
C SER A 387 -12.74 -15.88 4.64
N PRO A 388 -11.68 -15.32 5.24
CA PRO A 388 -10.56 -14.71 4.50
C PRO A 388 -9.85 -15.65 3.51
N GLY A 389 -9.80 -16.95 3.80
CA GLY A 389 -9.23 -17.95 2.91
C GLY A 389 -10.05 -18.16 1.64
N VAL A 390 -11.38 -18.24 1.77
CA VAL A 390 -12.31 -18.36 0.63
C VAL A 390 -12.32 -17.07 -0.19
N LEU A 391 -12.36 -15.91 0.47
CA LEU A 391 -12.27 -14.59 -0.17
C LEU A 391 -11.02 -14.44 -1.03
N ARG A 392 -9.85 -14.81 -0.51
CA ARG A 392 -8.59 -14.74 -1.26
C ARG A 392 -8.63 -15.59 -2.54
N THR A 393 -9.24 -16.77 -2.50
CA THR A 393 -9.38 -17.65 -3.66
C THR A 393 -10.37 -17.10 -4.68
N ILE A 394 -11.55 -16.62 -4.24
CA ILE A 394 -12.54 -15.98 -5.11
C ILE A 394 -11.92 -14.75 -5.80
N VAL A 395 -11.32 -13.84 -5.03
CA VAL A 395 -10.73 -12.60 -5.58
C VAL A 395 -9.63 -12.91 -6.59
N HIS A 396 -8.77 -13.90 -6.32
CA HIS A 396 -7.76 -14.35 -7.27
C HIS A 396 -8.37 -14.91 -8.56
N GLN A 397 -9.36 -15.81 -8.46
CA GLN A 397 -10.01 -16.41 -9.62
C GLN A 397 -10.77 -15.37 -10.46
N CYS A 398 -11.61 -14.55 -9.84
CA CYS A 398 -12.35 -13.49 -10.51
C CYS A 398 -11.40 -12.49 -11.18
N SER A 399 -10.37 -11.99 -10.49
CA SER A 399 -9.37 -11.09 -11.09
C SER A 399 -8.66 -11.73 -12.30
N SER A 400 -8.33 -13.02 -12.23
CA SER A 400 -7.70 -13.72 -13.37
C SER A 400 -8.63 -13.87 -14.58
N LYS A 401 -9.94 -14.03 -14.36
CA LYS A 401 -10.94 -14.12 -15.43
C LYS A 401 -11.23 -12.74 -16.06
N ILE A 402 -11.38 -11.70 -15.24
CA ILE A 402 -11.61 -10.32 -15.69
C ILE A 402 -10.49 -9.86 -16.63
N SER A 403 -9.21 -10.13 -16.31
CA SER A 403 -8.14 -9.80 -17.25
C SER A 403 -8.21 -10.55 -18.58
N ARG A 404 -8.78 -11.76 -18.63
CA ARG A 404 -8.99 -12.49 -19.90
C ARG A 404 -10.14 -11.88 -20.70
N THR A 405 -11.28 -11.57 -20.06
CA THR A 405 -12.43 -10.97 -20.77
C THR A 405 -12.10 -9.60 -21.34
N VAL A 406 -11.32 -8.79 -20.62
CA VAL A 406 -10.82 -7.48 -21.11
C VAL A 406 -9.92 -7.63 -22.34
N ILE A 407 -9.02 -8.62 -22.37
CA ILE A 407 -8.15 -8.89 -23.53
C ILE A 407 -8.95 -9.34 -24.76
N HIS A 408 -10.00 -10.16 -24.56
CA HIS A 408 -10.76 -10.72 -25.67
C HIS A 408 -11.81 -9.77 -26.26
N ASN A 409 -12.48 -8.98 -25.42
CA ASN A 409 -13.67 -8.22 -25.84
C ASN A 409 -13.48 -6.69 -25.85
N GLY A 410 -12.32 -6.18 -25.43
CA GLY A 410 -12.06 -4.72 -25.38
C GLY A 410 -12.90 -3.95 -24.34
N VAL A 411 -13.56 -4.67 -23.42
CA VAL A 411 -14.54 -4.12 -22.47
C VAL A 411 -13.90 -3.09 -21.53
N GLY A 412 -14.58 -1.94 -21.42
CA GLY A 412 -14.03 -0.67 -20.93
C GLY A 412 -13.71 -0.59 -19.44
N THR A 413 -13.17 0.58 -19.06
CA THR A 413 -12.60 0.95 -17.75
C THR A 413 -13.56 0.81 -16.54
N SER A 414 -14.86 0.75 -16.79
CA SER A 414 -15.91 0.62 -15.76
C SER A 414 -15.85 -0.71 -15.00
N LEU A 415 -15.59 -1.82 -15.68
CA LEU A 415 -15.59 -3.14 -15.06
C LEU A 415 -14.42 -3.33 -14.08
N GLN A 416 -13.22 -2.88 -14.47
CA GLN A 416 -12.02 -2.96 -13.63
C GLN A 416 -12.13 -1.99 -12.44
N HIS A 417 -12.74 -0.80 -12.65
CA HIS A 417 -13.07 0.12 -11.58
C HIS A 417 -14.05 -0.49 -10.56
N ASN A 418 -15.19 -1.02 -11.04
CA ASN A 418 -16.22 -1.64 -10.19
C ASN A 418 -15.63 -2.80 -9.38
N TRP A 419 -14.84 -3.67 -10.01
CA TRP A 419 -14.15 -4.77 -9.31
C TRP A 419 -13.17 -4.27 -8.24
N LEU A 420 -12.33 -3.29 -8.55
CA LEU A 420 -11.37 -2.74 -7.59
C LEU A 420 -12.09 -2.04 -6.42
N SER A 421 -13.21 -1.38 -6.68
CA SER A 421 -14.09 -0.76 -5.68
C SER A 421 -14.68 -1.78 -4.69
N ILE A 422 -15.16 -2.93 -5.19
CA ILE A 422 -15.64 -4.04 -4.34
C ILE A 422 -14.51 -4.57 -3.47
N VAL A 423 -13.35 -4.89 -4.07
CA VAL A 423 -12.19 -5.46 -3.37
C VAL A 423 -11.66 -4.51 -2.29
N ALA A 424 -11.70 -3.19 -2.51
CA ALA A 424 -11.33 -2.18 -1.54
C ALA A 424 -12.33 -2.07 -0.37
N ARG A 425 -13.63 -2.24 -0.63
CA ARG A 425 -14.71 -2.12 0.34
C ARG A 425 -14.95 -3.37 1.21
N MET A 426 -14.39 -4.53 0.83
CA MET A 426 -14.53 -5.77 1.60
C MET A 426 -13.85 -5.66 3.00
N PRO A 427 -14.52 -6.10 4.09
CA PRO A 427 -13.95 -6.12 5.43
C PRO A 427 -12.81 -7.15 5.55
N ASN A 428 -11.89 -6.94 6.50
CA ASN A 428 -10.79 -7.86 6.85
C ASN A 428 -9.83 -8.25 5.70
N MET A 429 -9.84 -7.48 4.60
CA MET A 429 -8.96 -7.72 3.46
C MET A 429 -7.50 -7.43 3.77
N SER A 430 -6.61 -8.38 3.47
CA SER A 430 -5.17 -8.15 3.55
C SER A 430 -4.73 -7.11 2.52
N GLU A 431 -3.95 -6.10 2.94
CA GLU A 431 -3.35 -5.08 2.07
C GLU A 431 -2.64 -5.70 0.85
N ASN A 432 -1.96 -6.83 1.04
CA ASN A 432 -1.28 -7.59 -0.02
C ASN A 432 -2.19 -8.07 -1.16
N LEU A 433 -3.48 -8.31 -0.88
CA LEU A 433 -4.45 -8.74 -1.89
C LEU A 433 -4.94 -7.52 -2.69
N LEU A 434 -5.27 -6.42 -2.00
CA LEU A 434 -5.61 -5.14 -2.63
C LEU A 434 -4.45 -4.62 -3.49
N LEU A 435 -3.21 -4.70 -3.03
CA LEU A 435 -2.01 -4.32 -3.79
C LEU A 435 -1.85 -5.16 -5.07
N LYS A 436 -2.22 -6.45 -5.05
CA LYS A 436 -2.15 -7.31 -6.24
C LYS A 436 -3.23 -6.95 -7.26
N THR A 437 -4.49 -6.79 -6.83
CA THR A 437 -5.58 -6.37 -7.72
C THR A 437 -5.35 -4.95 -8.24
N TRP A 438 -4.81 -4.05 -7.43
CA TRP A 438 -4.49 -2.69 -7.86
C TRP A 438 -3.34 -2.64 -8.88
N LYS A 439 -2.31 -3.49 -8.74
CA LYS A 439 -1.27 -3.62 -9.80
C LYS A 439 -1.82 -4.14 -11.12
N GLN A 440 -2.89 -4.94 -11.08
CA GLN A 440 -3.52 -5.55 -12.25
C GLN A 440 -4.50 -4.59 -12.95
N PHE A 441 -5.17 -3.71 -12.20
CA PHE A 441 -6.30 -2.91 -12.69
C PHE A 441 -6.14 -1.39 -12.55
N GLY A 442 -5.26 -0.91 -11.68
CA GLY A 442 -5.15 0.50 -11.30
C GLY A 442 -4.72 1.44 -12.43
N SER A 443 -4.11 0.93 -13.50
CA SER A 443 -3.79 1.71 -14.70
C SER A 443 -5.03 2.12 -15.52
N TYR A 444 -6.15 1.42 -15.35
CA TYR A 444 -7.42 1.68 -16.03
C TYR A 444 -8.35 2.58 -15.23
N VAL A 445 -7.99 2.90 -13.97
CA VAL A 445 -8.82 3.68 -13.06
C VAL A 445 -8.37 5.14 -13.10
N GLU A 446 -9.31 6.03 -13.38
CA GLU A 446 -9.06 7.48 -13.36
C GLU A 446 -8.63 7.94 -11.96
N GLN A 447 -7.81 9.00 -11.90
CA GLN A 447 -7.24 9.49 -10.64
C GLN A 447 -8.34 9.89 -9.63
N ASP A 448 -9.40 10.53 -10.13
CA ASP A 448 -10.56 10.96 -9.37
C ASP A 448 -11.30 9.74 -8.77
N SER A 449 -11.50 8.67 -9.55
CA SER A 449 -12.04 7.38 -9.10
C SER A 449 -11.12 6.62 -8.12
N ALA A 450 -9.80 6.70 -8.30
CA ALA A 450 -8.84 6.05 -7.41
C ALA A 450 -8.86 6.63 -5.99
N THR A 451 -9.12 7.95 -5.86
CA THR A 451 -9.27 8.59 -4.53
C THR A 451 -10.53 8.14 -3.80
N ASP A 452 -11.65 8.00 -4.51
CA ASP A 452 -12.90 7.49 -3.95
C ASP A 452 -12.75 6.05 -3.44
N ILE A 453 -12.08 5.17 -4.20
CA ILE A 453 -11.77 3.80 -3.78
C ILE A 453 -10.89 3.77 -2.52
N LEU A 454 -9.88 4.63 -2.42
CA LEU A 454 -8.98 4.67 -1.26
C LEU A 454 -9.68 5.21 0.00
N LEU A 455 -10.53 6.23 -0.13
CA LEU A 455 -11.34 6.73 0.98
C LEU A 455 -12.32 5.65 1.48
N GLU A 456 -13.00 4.96 0.56
CA GLU A 456 -13.88 3.83 0.89
C GLU A 456 -13.12 2.69 1.60
N HIS A 457 -11.90 2.38 1.16
CA HIS A 457 -11.04 1.41 1.85
C HIS A 457 -10.74 1.83 3.29
N TRP A 458 -10.37 3.11 3.50
CA TRP A 458 -10.06 3.63 4.84
C TRP A 458 -11.28 3.70 5.76
N ILE A 459 -12.46 4.01 5.23
CA ILE A 459 -13.74 3.91 5.96
C ILE A 459 -14.01 2.46 6.38
N ARG A 460 -13.79 1.48 5.50
CA ARG A 460 -14.12 0.06 5.74
C ARG A 460 -13.11 -0.70 6.61
N GLN A 461 -11.90 -0.19 6.74
CA GLN A 461 -10.87 -0.71 7.63
C GLN A 461 -10.82 0.02 8.99
N ASP A 462 -11.84 0.84 9.31
CA ASP A 462 -11.96 1.60 10.56
C ASP A 462 -10.74 2.49 10.85
N LEU A 463 -10.15 3.07 9.79
CA LEU A 463 -8.94 3.90 9.90
C LEU A 463 -9.26 5.38 10.17
N LEU A 464 -10.53 5.79 10.17
CA LEU A 464 -10.99 7.17 10.34
C LEU A 464 -11.79 7.31 11.63
N GLU A 465 -11.62 8.41 12.34
CA GLU A 465 -12.35 8.68 13.60
C GLU A 465 -13.81 9.08 13.33
N ARG A 466 -14.08 9.75 12.20
CA ARG A 466 -15.39 10.31 11.81
C ARG A 466 -15.72 10.05 10.34
N PRO A 467 -15.74 8.78 9.88
CA PRO A 467 -15.79 8.42 8.46
C PRO A 467 -16.93 9.08 7.68
N ALA A 468 -18.13 9.19 8.28
CA ALA A 468 -19.28 9.84 7.66
C ALA A 468 -19.07 11.35 7.43
N LEU A 469 -18.47 12.05 8.40
CA LEU A 469 -18.16 13.47 8.30
C LEU A 469 -17.07 13.70 7.24
N THR A 470 -15.98 12.93 7.29
CA THR A 470 -14.87 13.01 6.32
C THR A 470 -15.38 12.79 4.89
N ARG A 471 -16.30 11.84 4.67
CA ARG A 471 -16.91 11.59 3.36
C ARG A 471 -17.69 12.81 2.85
N ILE A 472 -18.58 13.36 3.67
CA ILE A 472 -19.40 14.53 3.31
C ILE A 472 -18.51 15.74 2.99
N VAL A 473 -17.53 16.05 3.85
CA VAL A 473 -16.63 17.19 3.64
C VAL A 473 -15.74 16.97 2.41
N TYR A 474 -15.32 15.73 2.14
CA TYR A 474 -14.58 15.38 0.93
C TYR A 474 -15.42 15.57 -0.34
N ASP A 475 -16.67 15.11 -0.36
CA ASP A 475 -17.57 15.28 -1.50
C ASP A 475 -17.87 16.76 -1.77
N VAL A 476 -18.11 17.57 -0.73
CA VAL A 476 -18.29 19.03 -0.84
C VAL A 476 -17.01 19.74 -1.32
N ALA A 477 -15.84 19.36 -0.79
CA ALA A 477 -14.55 19.91 -1.24
C ALA A 477 -14.26 19.54 -2.70
N SER A 478 -14.66 18.35 -3.13
CA SER A 478 -14.49 17.81 -4.50
C SER A 478 -15.37 18.51 -5.55
N GLN A 479 -16.38 19.28 -5.15
CA GLN A 479 -17.12 20.17 -6.05
C GLN A 479 -16.36 21.47 -6.33
N ARG A 480 -15.49 21.91 -5.42
CA ARG A 480 -14.71 23.16 -5.51
C ARG A 480 -13.28 22.96 -6.00
N TYR A 481 -12.73 21.77 -5.78
CA TYR A 481 -11.38 21.37 -6.15
C TYR A 481 -11.43 20.04 -6.89
N ARG A 482 -10.46 19.79 -7.77
CA ARG A 482 -10.31 18.47 -8.40
C ARG A 482 -10.22 17.35 -7.34
N LYS A 483 -10.88 16.22 -7.59
CA LYS A 483 -10.70 14.97 -6.83
C LYS A 483 -9.28 14.46 -7.01
N ASP A 484 -8.41 14.77 -6.06
CA ASP A 484 -7.05 14.23 -6.00
C ASP A 484 -6.66 13.88 -4.56
N LEU A 485 -5.59 13.10 -4.42
CA LEU A 485 -5.09 12.65 -3.12
C LEU A 485 -4.72 13.84 -2.20
N SER A 486 -4.39 15.01 -2.75
CA SER A 486 -4.11 16.21 -1.96
C SER A 486 -5.39 16.86 -1.41
N THR A 487 -6.51 16.83 -2.16
CA THR A 487 -7.82 17.26 -1.68
C THR A 487 -8.27 16.38 -0.52
N LEU A 488 -8.08 15.07 -0.62
CA LEU A 488 -8.39 14.12 0.45
C LEU A 488 -7.55 14.40 1.72
N LEU A 489 -6.23 14.54 1.57
CA LEU A 489 -5.33 14.86 2.68
C LEU A 489 -5.60 16.25 3.31
N TYR A 490 -5.98 17.24 2.49
CA TYR A 490 -6.37 18.58 2.96
C TYR A 490 -7.65 18.55 3.80
N VAL A 491 -8.64 17.76 3.38
CA VAL A 491 -9.87 17.53 4.17
C VAL A 491 -9.53 16.82 5.49
N MET A 492 -8.64 15.83 5.48
CA MET A 492 -8.20 15.15 6.70
C MET A 492 -7.46 16.07 7.68
N ASP A 493 -6.67 17.01 7.19
CA ASP A 493 -6.00 18.02 8.02
C ASP A 493 -7.01 18.96 8.69
N GLY A 494 -8.04 19.41 7.94
CA GLY A 494 -9.14 20.22 8.47
C GLY A 494 -9.98 19.51 9.53
N GLU A 495 -10.34 18.23 9.29
CA GLU A 495 -11.14 17.43 10.21
C GLU A 495 -10.36 16.84 11.41
N ARG A 496 -9.05 17.13 11.49
CA ARG A 496 -8.11 16.60 12.51
C ARG A 496 -7.93 15.07 12.46
N GLU A 497 -8.20 14.45 11.32
CA GLU A 497 -8.16 13.00 11.04
C GLU A 497 -6.72 12.44 10.92
N ASN A 498 -5.84 12.74 11.88
CA ASN A 498 -4.45 12.30 11.96
C ASN A 498 -3.76 12.24 10.57
N CYS A 499 -3.83 13.37 9.86
CA CYS A 499 -3.55 13.48 8.42
C CYS A 499 -2.15 12.97 8.02
N TRP A 500 -1.19 13.05 8.94
CA TRP A 500 0.19 12.58 8.79
C TRP A 500 0.31 11.06 8.76
N ASP A 501 -0.46 10.34 9.58
CA ASP A 501 -0.50 8.87 9.51
C ASP A 501 -1.19 8.40 8.22
N LYS A 502 -2.23 9.13 7.77
CA LYS A 502 -2.89 8.86 6.48
C LYS A 502 -1.96 9.11 5.30
N LEU A 503 -1.18 10.19 5.33
CA LEU A 503 -0.13 10.45 4.35
C LEU A 503 0.92 9.33 4.33
N ARG A 504 1.34 8.84 5.50
CA ARG A 504 2.31 7.74 5.64
C ARG A 504 1.77 6.43 5.09
N LEU A 505 0.52 6.08 5.40
CA LEU A 505 -0.17 4.91 4.85
C LEU A 505 -0.28 5.00 3.32
N LEU A 506 -0.70 6.16 2.80
CA LEU A 506 -0.81 6.41 1.36
C LEU A 506 0.54 6.27 0.65
N PHE A 507 1.61 6.88 1.16
CA PHE A 507 2.93 6.81 0.53
C PHE A 507 3.54 5.41 0.61
N ARG A 508 3.32 4.67 1.70
CA ARG A 508 3.66 3.23 1.78
C ARG A 508 2.92 2.41 0.74
N PHE A 509 1.62 2.64 0.58
CA PHE A 509 0.80 1.94 -0.41
C PHE A 509 1.28 2.23 -1.85
N LEU A 510 1.46 3.51 -2.20
CA LEU A 510 1.97 3.94 -3.51
C LEU A 510 3.39 3.42 -3.78
N ASP A 511 4.28 3.40 -2.78
CA ASP A 511 5.62 2.81 -2.93
C ASP A 511 5.55 1.29 -3.13
N LYS A 512 4.70 0.56 -2.40
CA LYS A 512 4.47 -0.88 -2.63
C LYS A 512 3.89 -1.17 -4.03
N LEU A 513 3.09 -0.25 -4.58
CA LEU A 513 2.66 -0.28 -5.98
C LEU A 513 3.80 0.00 -6.96
N GLY A 514 4.72 0.89 -6.59
CA GLY A 514 5.80 1.41 -7.46
C GLY A 514 5.44 2.75 -8.11
N ASP A 515 4.32 3.38 -7.75
CA ASP A 515 3.87 4.64 -8.33
C ASP A 515 4.49 5.86 -7.62
N HIS A 516 5.80 6.00 -7.80
CA HIS A 516 6.58 7.14 -7.31
C HIS A 516 6.22 8.46 -7.99
N GLN A 517 5.61 8.40 -9.19
CA GLN A 517 5.17 9.59 -9.91
C GLN A 517 3.94 10.21 -9.23
N THR A 518 2.98 9.40 -8.75
CA THR A 518 1.83 9.90 -7.98
C THR A 518 2.24 10.43 -6.61
N ILE A 519 3.26 9.87 -5.96
CA ILE A 519 3.89 10.49 -4.76
C ILE A 519 4.40 11.90 -5.11
N CYS A 520 5.20 12.03 -6.17
CA CYS A 520 5.71 13.34 -6.63
C CYS A 520 4.59 14.34 -6.96
N ARG A 521 3.55 13.90 -7.67
CA ARG A 521 2.37 14.74 -8.01
C ARG A 521 1.65 15.20 -6.75
N THR A 522 1.43 14.31 -5.78
CA THR A 522 0.77 14.61 -4.51
C THR A 522 1.56 15.66 -3.73
N LEU A 523 2.89 15.52 -3.62
CA LEU A 523 3.76 16.53 -2.99
C LEU A 523 3.68 17.90 -3.66
N VAL A 524 3.58 17.96 -5.00
CA VAL A 524 3.39 19.22 -5.74
C VAL A 524 2.03 19.84 -5.46
N SER A 525 0.95 19.06 -5.39
CA SER A 525 -0.37 19.57 -5.03
C SER A 525 -0.45 20.02 -3.56
N LEU A 526 0.18 19.30 -2.62
CA LEU A 526 0.29 19.72 -1.21
C LEU A 526 1.02 21.07 -1.06
N ASN A 527 2.07 21.31 -1.86
CA ASN A 527 2.76 22.60 -1.91
C ASN A 527 1.84 23.74 -2.36
N LYS A 528 1.01 23.52 -3.40
CA LYS A 528 0.00 24.51 -3.83
C LYS A 528 -1.01 24.84 -2.71
N ARG A 529 -1.35 23.84 -1.89
CA ARG A 529 -2.23 23.98 -0.71
C ARG A 529 -1.52 24.50 0.54
N ARG A 530 -0.22 24.82 0.47
CA ARG A 530 0.64 25.28 1.58
C ARG A 530 0.69 24.34 2.79
N MET A 531 0.35 23.06 2.61
CA MET A 531 0.44 22.06 3.67
C MET A 531 1.91 21.72 3.94
N LYS A 532 2.32 21.81 5.21
CA LYS A 532 3.69 21.49 5.62
C LYS A 532 3.80 20.02 6.00
N VAL A 533 4.78 19.29 5.48
CA VAL A 533 4.96 17.84 5.69
C VAL A 533 6.06 17.57 6.74
N PRO A 534 5.87 16.64 7.70
CA PRO A 534 6.90 16.22 8.66
C PRO A 534 8.06 15.45 8.02
N ALA A 535 9.25 15.57 8.62
CA ALA A 535 10.46 14.92 8.11
C ALA A 535 10.44 13.39 8.26
N ASP A 536 9.81 12.85 9.30
CA ASP A 536 9.81 11.40 9.56
C ASP A 536 9.06 10.59 8.50
N ILE A 537 8.00 11.15 7.93
CA ILE A 537 7.24 10.52 6.83
C ILE A 537 8.05 10.55 5.54
N MET A 538 8.66 11.69 5.24
CA MET A 538 9.43 11.86 4.01
C MET A 538 10.73 11.08 4.03
N ASP A 539 11.39 10.94 5.18
CA ASP A 539 12.62 10.16 5.29
C ASP A 539 12.37 8.67 5.00
N GLU A 540 11.34 8.06 5.61
CA GLU A 540 10.95 6.67 5.29
C GLU A 540 10.58 6.51 3.81
N THR A 541 9.82 7.47 3.27
CA THR A 541 9.37 7.43 1.87
C THR A 541 10.55 7.50 0.91
N LEU A 542 11.50 8.42 1.14
CA LEU A 542 12.70 8.59 0.30
C LEU A 542 13.63 7.38 0.37
N GLU A 543 13.81 6.82 1.55
CA GLU A 543 14.66 5.63 1.77
C GLU A 543 14.11 4.40 1.04
N SER A 544 12.78 4.24 0.97
CA SER A 544 12.13 3.16 0.20
C SER A 544 12.14 3.42 -1.31
N MET A 545 11.75 4.63 -1.75
CA MET A 545 11.78 5.02 -3.18
C MET A 545 13.17 4.83 -3.79
N ALA A 546 14.23 5.16 -3.04
CA ALA A 546 15.61 5.09 -3.50
C ALA A 546 16.11 3.68 -3.90
N ILE A 547 15.45 2.62 -3.43
CA ILE A 547 15.75 1.23 -3.80
C ILE A 547 15.33 0.96 -5.26
N LYS A 548 14.30 1.65 -5.75
CA LYS A 548 13.64 1.41 -7.04
C LYS A 548 13.97 2.50 -8.07
N ASP A 549 13.78 3.78 -7.71
CA ASP A 549 14.08 4.92 -8.57
C ASP A 549 14.71 6.08 -7.79
N THR A 550 16.03 6.22 -7.99
CA THR A 550 16.85 7.27 -7.38
C THR A 550 16.54 8.68 -7.89
N LEU A 551 16.07 8.83 -9.13
CA LEU A 551 15.79 10.13 -9.76
C LEU A 551 14.42 10.64 -9.33
N LEU A 552 13.41 9.78 -9.24
CA LEU A 552 12.11 10.14 -8.67
C LEU A 552 12.20 10.41 -7.17
N ALA A 553 12.99 9.64 -6.41
CA ALA A 553 13.31 9.96 -5.01
C ALA A 553 13.98 11.36 -4.89
N GLN A 554 14.95 11.67 -5.77
CA GLN A 554 15.58 13.00 -5.79
C GLN A 554 14.57 14.11 -6.11
N LYS A 555 13.67 13.90 -7.09
CA LYS A 555 12.62 14.84 -7.47
C LYS A 555 11.62 15.07 -6.32
N ALA A 556 11.19 14.02 -5.64
CA ALA A 556 10.36 14.10 -4.45
C ALA A 556 11.04 14.92 -3.34
N PHE A 557 12.33 14.67 -3.07
CA PHE A 557 13.10 15.46 -2.11
C PHE A 557 13.21 16.93 -2.52
N GLN A 558 13.41 17.24 -3.80
CA GLN A 558 13.47 18.63 -4.29
C GLN A 558 12.16 19.39 -4.03
N VAL A 559 11.00 18.77 -4.27
CA VAL A 559 9.69 19.36 -3.94
C VAL A 559 9.51 19.49 -2.42
N TYR A 560 9.85 18.43 -1.67
CA TYR A 560 9.72 18.39 -0.21
C TYR A 560 10.46 19.55 0.48
N ARG A 561 11.62 19.98 -0.03
CA ARG A 561 12.38 21.12 0.53
C ARG A 561 11.60 22.42 0.68
N PHE A 562 10.52 22.61 -0.08
CA PHE A 562 9.66 23.80 -0.01
C PHE A 562 8.45 23.65 0.93
N ILE A 563 8.09 22.42 1.29
CA ILE A 563 6.93 22.09 2.14
C ILE A 563 7.32 21.48 3.49
N ARG A 564 8.60 21.37 3.83
CA ARG A 564 9.03 20.88 5.15
C ARG A 564 8.58 21.79 6.29
N TYR A 565 8.20 21.22 7.44
CA TYR A 565 7.88 22.00 8.64
C TYR A 565 9.04 22.90 9.09
N ASN A 566 10.24 22.32 9.12
CA ASN A 566 11.47 22.94 9.62
C ASN A 566 12.54 22.95 8.53
N ASP A 567 13.48 23.90 8.58
CA ASP A 567 14.58 24.00 7.62
C ASP A 567 15.68 22.92 7.76
N THR A 568 15.44 21.89 8.58
CA THR A 568 16.34 20.76 8.86
C THR A 568 16.83 20.07 7.57
N PRO A 569 18.14 19.80 7.43
CA PRO A 569 18.69 19.08 6.29
C PRO A 569 18.24 17.61 6.27
N LEU A 570 18.53 16.92 5.16
CA LEU A 570 18.30 15.48 5.03
C LEU A 570 19.10 14.72 6.11
N ARG A 571 18.42 13.90 6.92
CA ARG A 571 19.03 13.14 8.02
C ARG A 571 19.72 11.89 7.47
N LEU A 572 21.05 11.92 7.38
CA LEU A 572 21.85 10.78 6.88
C LEU A 572 21.59 9.48 7.65
N GLU A 573 21.27 9.56 8.93
CA GLU A 573 20.94 8.42 9.79
C GLU A 573 19.63 7.70 9.38
N LYS A 574 18.65 8.45 8.85
CA LYS A 574 17.33 7.90 8.46
C LYS A 574 17.24 7.58 6.96
N CYS A 575 18.02 8.29 6.13
CA CYS A 575 18.01 8.16 4.66
C CYS A 575 19.36 7.71 4.05
N PRO A 576 20.06 6.70 4.61
CA PRO A 576 21.40 6.34 4.14
C PRO A 576 21.39 5.75 2.72
N ARG A 577 20.47 4.83 2.38
CA ARG A 577 20.40 4.24 1.03
C ARG A 577 20.04 5.28 -0.01
N PHE A 578 19.17 6.25 0.30
CA PHE A 578 18.89 7.37 -0.59
C PHE A 578 20.15 8.22 -0.88
N VAL A 579 20.97 8.50 0.15
CA VAL A 579 22.23 9.22 -0.05
C VAL A 579 23.24 8.38 -0.85
N PHE A 580 23.34 7.08 -0.57
CA PHE A 580 24.23 6.17 -1.28
C PHE A 580 23.85 5.99 -2.75
N SER A 581 22.56 5.90 -3.05
CA SER A 581 22.07 5.77 -4.42
C SER A 581 22.30 7.06 -5.22
N MET A 582 22.16 8.24 -4.58
CA MET A 582 22.59 9.52 -5.16
C MET A 582 24.09 9.59 -5.48
N ILE A 583 24.96 8.94 -4.68
CA ILE A 583 26.42 8.93 -4.94
C ILE A 583 26.72 8.15 -6.23
N ASN A 584 26.05 7.03 -6.44
CA ASN A 584 26.30 6.15 -7.58
C ASN A 584 25.68 6.66 -8.88
N ASN A 585 24.63 7.49 -8.82
CA ASN A 585 23.96 8.02 -10.01
C ASN A 585 24.82 9.13 -10.72
N PRO A 586 25.13 9.00 -12.02
CA PRO A 586 25.92 9.98 -12.78
C PRO A 586 25.23 11.35 -12.89
N ASN A 587 23.90 11.37 -12.98
CA ASN A 587 23.11 12.58 -13.21
C ASN A 587 23.07 13.50 -11.98
N ILE A 588 23.52 13.00 -10.82
CA ILE A 588 23.46 13.72 -9.55
C ILE A 588 24.84 14.27 -9.18
N SER A 589 25.00 15.59 -9.30
CA SER A 589 26.25 16.26 -8.93
C SER A 589 26.50 16.16 -7.42
N SER A 590 27.76 15.96 -7.02
CA SER A 590 28.13 15.82 -5.60
C SER A 590 27.77 17.06 -4.78
N SER A 591 27.77 18.25 -5.40
CA SER A 591 27.35 19.52 -4.78
C SER A 591 25.91 19.45 -4.26
N VAL A 592 25.00 18.84 -5.03
CA VAL A 592 23.61 18.65 -4.61
C VAL A 592 23.52 17.73 -3.40
N ILE A 593 24.26 16.61 -3.39
CA ILE A 593 24.29 15.66 -2.26
C ILE A 593 24.70 16.36 -0.96
N TRP A 594 25.83 17.10 -0.98
CA TRP A 594 26.30 17.83 0.20
C TRP A 594 25.35 18.95 0.63
N LYS A 595 24.74 19.68 -0.31
CA LYS A 595 23.70 20.70 -0.04
C LYS A 595 22.40 20.11 0.52
N SER A 596 22.05 18.86 0.20
CA SER A 596 20.91 18.15 0.78
C SER A 596 21.15 17.76 2.23
N LEU A 597 22.37 17.29 2.54
CA LEU A 597 22.82 16.94 3.90
C LEU A 597 23.09 18.16 4.80
N GLY A 598 23.01 19.39 4.28
CA GLY A 598 23.41 20.60 5.02
C GLY A 598 24.91 20.67 5.33
N ILE A 599 25.71 19.76 4.79
CA ILE A 599 27.16 19.71 5.00
C ILE A 599 27.80 20.73 4.06
N PRO A 600 28.46 21.79 4.56
CA PRO A 600 29.14 22.72 3.69
C PRO A 600 30.32 22.01 3.01
N LEU A 601 30.49 22.21 1.71
CA LEU A 601 31.71 21.82 0.98
C LEU A 601 32.94 22.40 1.69
N TYR A 602 34.12 21.77 1.59
CA TYR A 602 35.37 22.25 2.22
C TYR A 602 36.41 22.87 1.28
N GLU A 603 35.94 23.45 0.17
CA GLU A 603 36.75 24.13 -0.84
C GLU A 603 36.54 25.67 -0.85
N SER A 604 35.38 26.23 -1.19
CA SER A 604 35.10 27.70 -1.18
C SER A 604 34.61 28.47 0.11
N MET A 605 35.39 28.60 1.23
CA MET A 605 35.16 29.49 2.42
C MET A 605 36.46 30.30 2.69
N PRO A 606 36.40 31.38 3.49
CA PRO A 606 37.56 32.06 4.13
C PRO A 606 38.14 31.37 5.41
N SER A 607 39.49 31.31 5.64
CA SER A 607 40.13 30.56 6.80
C SER A 607 39.67 31.06 8.14
N ARG A 608 39.09 32.25 8.17
CA ARG A 608 38.54 32.84 9.36
C ARG A 608 37.38 31.99 9.88
N LEU A 609 36.51 31.47 9.00
CA LEU A 609 35.43 30.53 9.34
C LEU A 609 35.92 29.13 9.68
N LEU A 610 37.17 28.85 9.33
CA LEU A 610 37.82 27.62 9.72
C LEU A 610 38.40 27.72 11.12
N ALA A 611 39.41 28.57 11.29
CA ALA A 611 40.12 28.71 12.55
C ALA A 611 39.19 29.05 13.73
N ARG A 612 38.02 29.65 13.45
CA ARG A 612 36.94 29.91 14.43
C ARG A 612 36.15 28.67 14.89
N HIS A 613 36.36 27.51 14.30
CA HIS A 613 35.83 26.25 14.81
C HIS A 613 36.98 25.43 15.36
N THR A 614 37.36 25.71 16.61
CA THR A 614 37.92 24.68 17.51
C THR A 614 36.90 23.56 17.57
N PRO A 615 37.18 22.37 17.02
CA PRO A 615 36.13 21.37 16.97
C PRO A 615 35.92 20.72 18.35
N PRO A 616 34.72 20.15 18.56
CA PRO A 616 34.10 20.01 19.88
C PRO A 616 34.70 18.88 20.70
N VAL A 617 34.87 19.11 22.02
CA VAL A 617 35.61 18.24 22.97
C VAL A 617 35.22 16.76 22.88
N GLU A 618 33.99 16.47 22.50
CA GLU A 618 33.44 15.14 22.32
C GLU A 618 33.00 14.89 20.87
N PRO A 619 32.90 13.61 20.43
CA PRO A 619 32.27 13.24 19.17
C PRO A 619 30.85 13.83 19.06
N THR A 620 30.64 14.73 18.09
CA THR A 620 29.34 15.38 17.84
C THR A 620 28.51 14.75 16.73
N LEU A 621 28.99 13.66 16.14
CA LEU A 621 28.18 12.79 15.28
C LEU A 621 27.84 11.52 16.05
N THR A 622 26.62 11.02 15.85
CA THR A 622 26.28 9.66 16.28
C THR A 622 27.18 8.67 15.54
N PRO A 623 27.57 7.54 16.17
CA PRO A 623 28.42 6.52 15.53
C PRO A 623 27.85 6.08 14.17
N ALA A 624 26.54 5.86 14.09
CA ALA A 624 25.84 5.57 12.85
C ALA A 624 26.11 6.62 11.75
N VAL A 625 26.07 7.93 12.04
CA VAL A 625 26.35 8.96 11.02
C VAL A 625 27.83 8.96 10.61
N ALA A 626 28.75 8.64 11.52
CA ALA A 626 30.16 8.46 11.17
C ALA A 626 30.37 7.25 10.23
N ASP A 627 29.74 6.11 10.52
CA ASP A 627 29.81 4.90 9.69
C ASP A 627 29.20 5.14 8.31
N HIS A 628 28.04 5.81 8.23
CA HIS A 628 27.45 6.17 6.95
C HIS A 628 28.36 7.12 6.14
N LEU A 629 29.06 8.07 6.77
CA LEU A 629 30.05 8.93 6.10
C LEU A 629 31.28 8.17 5.62
N THR A 630 31.78 7.19 6.38
CA THR A 630 32.81 6.25 5.93
C THR A 630 32.33 5.46 4.73
N LYS A 631 31.08 4.96 4.75
CA LYS A 631 30.48 4.27 3.61
C LYS A 631 30.32 5.19 2.39
N MET A 632 29.89 6.45 2.57
CA MET A 632 29.90 7.47 1.49
C MET A 632 31.29 7.62 0.88
N ALA A 633 32.35 7.65 1.69
CA ALA A 633 33.74 7.69 1.22
C ALA A 633 34.11 6.46 0.38
N THR A 634 33.78 5.24 0.83
CA THR A 634 34.03 4.02 0.05
C THR A 634 33.28 4.03 -1.30
N LEU A 635 32.02 4.50 -1.31
CA LEU A 635 31.22 4.62 -2.53
C LEU A 635 31.79 5.67 -3.49
N PHE A 636 32.14 6.87 -2.99
CA PHE A 636 32.78 7.90 -3.79
C PHE A 636 34.11 7.45 -4.39
N ALA A 637 34.90 6.66 -3.67
CA ALA A 637 36.17 6.13 -4.16
C ALA A 637 36.00 5.23 -5.38
N HIS A 638 35.12 4.23 -5.27
CA HIS A 638 34.89 3.20 -6.29
C HIS A 638 33.91 3.63 -7.40
N CYS A 639 33.22 4.76 -7.24
CA CYS A 639 32.27 5.28 -8.23
C CYS A 639 32.96 5.58 -9.57
N SER A 640 32.68 4.75 -10.59
CA SER A 640 33.15 4.89 -11.97
C SER A 640 32.54 6.09 -12.69
N ALA A 641 31.28 6.41 -12.40
CA ALA A 641 30.53 7.54 -12.94
C ALA A 641 31.13 8.93 -12.61
N ARG A 642 32.14 9.00 -11.73
CA ARG A 642 32.81 10.25 -11.32
C ARG A 642 34.29 10.17 -11.69
N THR A 643 34.81 11.25 -12.27
CA THR A 643 36.24 11.34 -12.61
C THR A 643 37.12 11.19 -11.37
N GLN A 644 38.33 10.67 -11.53
CA GLN A 644 39.27 10.38 -10.42
C GLN A 644 39.52 11.62 -9.52
N ARG A 645 39.59 12.82 -10.11
CA ARG A 645 39.70 14.09 -9.37
C ARG A 645 38.45 14.38 -8.53
N VAL A 646 37.24 14.16 -9.06
CA VAL A 646 35.98 14.39 -8.35
C VAL A 646 35.73 13.34 -7.28
N ALA A 647 36.07 12.08 -7.54
CA ALA A 647 36.03 11.00 -6.56
C ALA A 647 36.89 11.34 -5.32
N PHE A 648 38.21 11.50 -5.52
CA PHE A 648 39.16 11.84 -4.46
C PHE A 648 38.73 13.07 -3.64
N ARG A 649 38.20 14.09 -4.31
CA ARG A 649 37.68 15.32 -3.68
C ARG A 649 36.52 15.06 -2.71
N ASN A 650 35.62 14.13 -3.03
CA ASN A 650 34.52 13.76 -2.16
C ASN A 650 34.95 12.81 -1.02
N VAL A 651 35.94 11.93 -1.22
CA VAL A 651 36.51 11.13 -0.13
C VAL A 651 37.24 12.04 0.88
N MET A 652 38.02 13.01 0.38
CA MET A 652 38.60 14.10 1.19
C MET A 652 37.53 14.87 1.97
N GLN A 653 36.39 15.17 1.34
CA GLN A 653 35.26 15.85 1.97
C GLN A 653 34.68 15.04 3.14
N CYS A 654 34.56 13.71 3.02
CA CYS A 654 34.16 12.84 4.14
C CYS A 654 35.18 12.92 5.29
N LEU A 655 36.46 12.71 4.99
CA LEU A 655 37.56 12.76 5.97
C LEU A 655 37.65 14.11 6.72
N PHE A 656 37.46 15.23 6.03
CA PHE A 656 37.39 16.55 6.67
C PHE A 656 36.11 16.74 7.50
N HIS A 657 34.99 16.11 7.15
CA HIS A 657 33.77 16.19 7.97
C HIS A 657 33.96 15.40 9.27
N LEU A 658 34.40 14.15 9.16
CA LEU A 658 34.68 13.25 10.28
C LEU A 658 35.69 13.87 11.26
N ARG A 659 36.80 14.42 10.75
CA ARG A 659 37.78 15.14 11.58
C ARG A 659 37.26 16.45 12.20
N LYS A 660 36.16 17.08 11.70
CA LYS A 660 35.54 18.20 12.44
C LYS A 660 34.81 17.68 13.63
N HIS A 661 33.87 16.78 13.37
CA HIS A 661 32.93 16.39 14.40
C HIS A 661 33.52 15.34 15.34
N ASN A 662 34.78 15.00 15.10
CA ASN A 662 35.56 14.10 15.89
C ASN A 662 34.94 12.71 15.90
N ALA A 663 34.86 12.16 14.69
CA ALA A 663 34.71 10.73 14.54
C ALA A 663 36.10 10.07 14.45
N PRO A 664 36.23 8.79 14.84
CA PRO A 664 37.42 8.01 14.54
C PRO A 664 37.63 7.90 13.03
N ILE A 665 38.88 7.77 12.61
CA ILE A 665 39.26 7.54 11.22
C ILE A 665 39.49 6.04 11.07
N THR A 666 38.61 5.35 10.36
CA THR A 666 38.69 3.90 10.20
C THR A 666 39.67 3.50 9.09
N PRO A 667 40.24 2.27 9.14
CA PRO A 667 40.99 1.68 8.02
C PRO A 667 40.23 1.66 6.69
N GLU A 668 38.89 1.55 6.74
CA GLU A 668 38.05 1.60 5.54
C GLU A 668 38.14 2.96 4.83
N LEU A 669 38.22 4.04 5.59
CA LEU A 669 38.35 5.40 5.06
C LEU A 669 39.75 5.64 4.47
N THR A 670 40.81 5.13 5.10
CA THR A 670 42.17 5.23 4.56
C THR A 670 42.34 4.40 3.29
N ARG A 671 41.76 3.19 3.23
CA ARG A 671 41.68 2.38 2.00
C ARG A 671 40.89 3.07 0.89
N ALA A 672 39.74 3.68 1.19
CA ALA A 672 38.98 4.48 0.22
C ALA A 672 39.79 5.68 -0.32
N MET A 673 40.60 6.31 0.54
CA MET A 673 41.49 7.41 0.19
C MET A 673 42.65 6.97 -0.71
N VAL A 674 43.31 5.85 -0.39
CA VAL A 674 44.35 5.22 -1.23
C VAL A 674 43.75 4.81 -2.58
N HIS A 675 42.59 4.15 -2.60
CA HIS A 675 41.95 3.74 -3.84
C HIS A 675 41.64 4.94 -4.76
N ALA A 676 41.01 5.99 -4.21
CA ALA A 676 40.67 7.18 -4.98
C ALA A 676 41.90 8.01 -5.41
N GLY A 677 42.94 8.08 -4.58
CA GLY A 677 44.11 8.94 -4.77
C GLY A 677 45.27 8.32 -5.57
N ILE A 678 45.49 7.00 -5.38
CA ILE A 678 46.60 6.18 -5.88
C ILE A 678 46.06 5.11 -6.84
N SER A 679 45.28 4.13 -6.38
CA SER A 679 44.94 2.94 -7.20
C SER A 679 44.22 3.31 -8.50
N ARG A 680 43.25 4.24 -8.45
CA ARG A 680 42.57 4.73 -9.67
C ARG A 680 43.48 5.49 -10.64
N ARG A 681 44.64 6.01 -10.20
CA ARG A 681 45.67 6.57 -11.10
C ARG A 681 46.49 5.48 -11.76
N ILE A 682 46.84 4.44 -11.01
CA ILE A 682 47.52 3.26 -11.54
C ILE A 682 46.66 2.64 -12.66
N SER A 683 45.39 2.35 -12.38
CA SER A 683 44.44 1.86 -13.40
C SER A 683 44.29 2.80 -14.60
N SER A 684 44.32 4.12 -14.38
CA SER A 684 44.22 5.11 -15.46
C SER A 684 45.55 5.48 -16.12
N HIS A 685 46.61 4.69 -15.94
CA HIS A 685 47.94 4.92 -16.52
C HIS A 685 48.53 6.32 -16.21
N GLY A 686 48.18 6.88 -15.05
CA GLY A 686 48.48 8.25 -14.65
C GLY A 686 49.57 8.36 -13.59
N TRP A 687 50.39 9.42 -13.71
CA TRP A 687 51.39 9.80 -12.72
C TRP A 687 50.77 10.15 -11.35
N ILE A 688 51.47 9.75 -10.29
CA ILE A 688 51.09 10.02 -8.89
C ILE A 688 52.01 11.11 -8.33
N ALA A 689 51.43 12.25 -7.94
CA ALA A 689 52.18 13.36 -7.35
C ALA A 689 52.76 13.00 -5.97
N LYS A 690 54.05 13.28 -5.74
CA LYS A 690 54.80 12.90 -4.54
C LYS A 690 54.17 13.47 -3.27
N GLU A 691 53.72 14.72 -3.32
CA GLU A 691 53.08 15.42 -2.19
C GLU A 691 51.75 14.77 -1.80
N ARG A 692 51.02 14.21 -2.77
CA ARG A 692 49.78 13.47 -2.51
C ARG A 692 50.07 12.09 -1.91
N ALA A 693 51.09 11.40 -2.42
CA ALA A 693 51.51 10.11 -1.89
C ALA A 693 51.96 10.26 -0.42
N GLN A 694 52.94 11.14 -0.16
CA GLN A 694 53.44 11.42 1.19
C GLN A 694 52.32 11.78 2.17
N TRP A 695 51.41 12.67 1.78
CA TRP A 695 50.27 13.06 2.64
C TRP A 695 49.26 11.92 2.89
N LEU A 696 49.11 10.98 1.95
CA LEU A 696 48.29 9.76 2.15
C LEU A 696 49.03 8.76 3.05
N LEU A 697 50.34 8.61 2.91
CA LEU A 697 51.17 7.71 3.70
C LEU A 697 51.17 8.10 5.18
N GLU A 698 51.33 9.39 5.50
CA GLU A 698 51.18 9.94 6.86
C GLU A 698 49.81 9.65 7.50
N LEU A 699 48.79 9.37 6.69
CA LEU A 699 47.44 9.03 7.13
C LEU A 699 47.24 7.52 7.27
N VAL A 700 47.82 6.72 6.36
CA VAL A 700 47.83 5.25 6.45
C VAL A 700 48.64 4.80 7.66
N GLU A 701 49.85 5.34 7.85
CA GLU A 701 50.72 5.02 8.98
C GLU A 701 50.02 5.20 10.35
N LYS A 702 49.25 6.28 10.50
CA LYS A 702 48.54 6.63 11.74
C LYS A 702 47.29 5.79 12.02
N VAL A 703 46.83 4.96 11.08
CA VAL A 703 45.55 4.22 11.18
C VAL A 703 45.71 2.72 10.92
N GLU A 704 46.62 2.34 10.03
CA GLU A 704 46.88 0.96 9.61
C GLU A 704 48.33 0.52 9.91
N GLY A 705 49.20 1.41 10.39
CA GLY A 705 50.59 1.11 10.78
C GLY A 705 51.64 1.40 9.70
N THR A 706 52.91 1.52 10.14
CA THR A 706 54.05 1.88 9.29
C THR A 706 54.29 0.86 8.17
N ASP A 707 54.15 -0.45 8.43
CA ASP A 707 54.37 -1.51 7.43
C ASP A 707 53.46 -1.37 6.20
N VAL A 708 52.18 -1.04 6.43
CA VAL A 708 51.20 -0.80 5.37
C VAL A 708 51.55 0.47 4.59
N ALA A 709 52.04 1.51 5.26
CA ALA A 709 52.51 2.73 4.61
C ALA A 709 53.75 2.47 3.74
N VAL A 710 54.77 1.78 4.26
CA VAL A 710 55.98 1.42 3.48
C VAL A 710 55.60 0.64 2.22
N THR A 711 54.73 -0.37 2.35
CA THR A 711 54.23 -1.17 1.22
C THR A 711 53.56 -0.30 0.15
N VAL A 712 52.73 0.67 0.55
CA VAL A 712 52.05 1.60 -0.39
C VAL A 712 53.05 2.57 -1.04
N ASP A 713 54.08 3.01 -0.33
CA ASP A 713 55.13 3.90 -0.88
C ASP A 713 55.98 3.19 -1.93
N GLU A 714 56.37 1.94 -1.69
CA GLU A 714 57.08 1.09 -2.64
C GLU A 714 56.28 0.90 -3.95
N ILE A 715 54.98 0.60 -3.84
CA ILE A 715 54.08 0.49 -5.00
C ILE A 715 54.04 1.80 -5.79
N VAL A 716 53.97 2.96 -5.12
CA VAL A 716 53.96 4.28 -5.77
C VAL A 716 55.29 4.59 -6.45
N LYS A 717 56.43 4.26 -5.81
CA LYS A 717 57.78 4.43 -6.36
C LYS A 717 57.96 3.60 -7.63
N VAL A 718 57.71 2.29 -7.57
CA VAL A 718 57.84 1.37 -8.71
C VAL A 718 56.93 1.81 -9.86
N TRP A 719 55.68 2.19 -9.58
CA TRP A 719 54.76 2.66 -10.61
C TRP A 719 55.22 3.96 -11.30
N ASN A 720 55.62 4.97 -10.52
CA ASN A 720 56.10 6.23 -11.09
C ASN A 720 57.40 6.02 -11.89
N GLN A 721 58.29 5.13 -11.45
CA GLN A 721 59.47 4.75 -12.23
C GLN A 721 59.09 4.15 -13.60
N GLN A 722 58.19 3.16 -13.63
CA GLN A 722 57.69 2.56 -14.88
C GLN A 722 57.05 3.58 -15.82
N ILE A 723 56.30 4.55 -15.29
CA ILE A 723 55.73 5.64 -16.09
C ILE A 723 56.84 6.55 -16.65
N SER A 724 57.87 6.86 -15.86
CA SER A 724 59.03 7.63 -16.32
C SER A 724 59.78 6.93 -17.44
N GLU A 725 60.07 5.63 -17.30
CA GLU A 725 60.74 4.80 -18.30
C GLU A 725 59.95 4.75 -19.62
N ARG A 726 58.63 4.55 -19.56
CA ARG A 726 57.75 4.58 -20.74
C ARG A 726 57.73 5.94 -21.45
N VAL A 727 57.78 7.04 -20.70
CA VAL A 727 57.87 8.40 -21.28
C VAL A 727 59.23 8.59 -21.94
N SER A 728 60.32 8.21 -21.29
CA SER A 728 61.67 8.27 -21.88
C SER A 728 61.79 7.44 -23.16
N GLN A 729 61.29 6.21 -23.17
CA GLN A 729 61.26 5.34 -24.36
C GLN A 729 60.46 5.95 -25.52
N ARG A 730 59.32 6.58 -25.21
CA ARG A 730 58.48 7.27 -26.21
C ARG A 730 59.17 8.50 -26.77
N ASP A 731 59.79 9.31 -25.92
CA ASP A 731 60.54 10.50 -26.35
C ASP A 731 61.77 10.10 -27.19
N THR A 732 62.45 9.00 -26.88
CA THR A 732 63.53 8.48 -27.75
C THR A 732 63.01 7.96 -29.09
N ALA A 733 61.87 7.26 -29.13
CA ALA A 733 61.30 6.75 -30.38
C ALA A 733 60.80 7.87 -31.32
N ILE A 734 60.35 9.01 -30.78
CA ILE A 734 59.92 10.18 -31.55
C ILE A 734 61.11 10.97 -32.13
N ASN A 735 62.31 10.86 -31.54
CA ASN A 735 63.51 11.55 -32.02
C ASN A 735 64.33 10.73 -33.06
N VAL A 736 63.81 9.58 -33.50
CA VAL A 736 64.45 8.68 -34.49
C VAL A 736 63.65 8.63 -35.82
N ILE A 737 62.60 9.46 -35.92
CA ILE A 737 61.79 9.72 -37.13
C ILE A 737 61.93 11.21 -37.47
#